data_AF-A0A2I0UQ71-F1
#
_entry.id   AF-A0A2I0UQ71-F1
#
_cell.length_a   1.000
_cell.length_b   1.000
_cell.length_c   1.000
_cell.angle_alpha   90.00
_cell.angle_beta   90.00
_cell.angle_gamma   90.00
#
_symmetry.space_group_name_H-M   'P 1'
#
loop_
_entity.id
_entity.type
_entity.pdbx_description
1 polymer ?
#
loop_
_entity_poly.entity_id
_entity_poly.type
_entity_poly.pdbx_seq_one_letter_code
_entity_poly.pdbx_strand_id
1 'polypeptide(L)'
;MSERGGFYRQELNKTVWEVPQRYQNLTPVGSGAYGSVCSAYDTKTRQKVAVKKLSRPFQSLIHARRTYRELRLLKHMKHENVIGLLDVFTPATSIENFNEVYLVTNLMGADLNNIVKCQKLTDDHIQFLIYQLLRGLKYIHSAGIIHRDLKPSNLAVNEDCELRILDFGLARQTDDEMTGYVATRWYRAPEIMLNWMHYNQTVDIWSVGCIMAELLKGKALFPGNDYIDQLKRIMEVVGTPSSELLKKISSEHARKYIESLPHMPQQDLKAVFRGANPLAVDLLEKMLILDSDKRITASEALAHPYFVQYHDPDDEPEAELYDESIENKERTIDEWKELTYGEVISFKPPDLKMDSLEIEHSAVDGRSGTKVAIKKLYRPFQSELFAKRAYRELRLLKHMKHENVIGILDVFTPDVTLEKFNDFYLVMPFMGTDLSKIMKHEKLTEDRIQFLVYQMLKGLKYIHSSGIIHRDLKPGNLAVNEDCELKILDFGLARHTDSEMTGYVVTRWYRAPEVILNWMHYTQTVDIWSVGCIMAEMITGRPLFKGNDHLDQLTEIMKITGTPTQDFVQKLQSQDAKNYIKSLPKVQKKDFASILKYANPLAVNLLEKMLVLDAEKRVTAAEALMHPYFEPIHDPEEEIEAEKYDDTFDNMDLPLDEWKRITYKEILNFNPPQTSESKETAV
;
A
#
# COMPACT_ATOMS: atom_id res chain seq x y z
N MET A 1 -8.68 41.42 10.29
CA MET A 1 -7.65 40.46 9.88
C MET A 1 -8.10 39.91 8.54
N SER A 2 -7.55 40.43 7.44
CA SER A 2 -7.98 40.05 6.09
C SER A 2 -7.57 38.61 5.80
N GLU A 3 -8.55 37.75 5.51
CA GLU A 3 -8.31 36.43 4.92
C GLU A 3 -7.45 36.59 3.67
N ARG A 4 -6.32 35.91 3.61
CA ARG A 4 -5.55 35.78 2.37
C ARG A 4 -6.44 35.01 1.39
N GLY A 5 -6.81 35.64 0.27
CA GLY A 5 -7.61 34.99 -0.76
C GLY A 5 -7.00 33.64 -1.13
N GLY A 6 -7.80 32.57 -1.05
CA GLY A 6 -7.40 31.20 -1.42
C GLY A 6 -7.01 30.26 -0.27
N PHE A 7 -7.08 30.66 1.01
CA PHE A 7 -6.97 29.76 2.17
C PHE A 7 -8.33 29.62 2.88
N TYR A 8 -8.55 28.51 3.57
CA TYR A 8 -9.68 28.32 4.48
C TYR A 8 -9.21 27.73 5.81
N ARG A 9 -10.03 27.94 6.85
CA ARG A 9 -9.75 27.46 8.22
C ARG A 9 -10.69 26.33 8.61
N GLN A 10 -10.13 25.31 9.25
CA GLN A 10 -10.89 24.18 9.79
C GLN A 10 -10.25 23.71 11.10
N GLU A 11 -11.06 23.43 12.12
CA GLU A 11 -10.56 22.82 13.35
C GLU A 11 -10.63 21.29 13.26
N LEU A 12 -9.49 20.63 13.46
CA LEU A 12 -9.35 19.18 13.44
C LEU A 12 -8.51 18.73 14.63
N ASN A 13 -8.99 17.76 15.42
CA ASN A 13 -8.30 17.24 16.60
C ASN A 13 -7.79 18.33 17.57
N LYS A 14 -8.59 19.38 17.83
CA LYS A 14 -8.24 20.53 18.68
C LYS A 14 -7.07 21.37 18.15
N THR A 15 -6.75 21.24 16.87
CA THR A 15 -5.78 22.07 16.17
C THR A 15 -6.49 22.82 15.05
N VAL A 16 -6.28 24.13 14.96
CA VAL A 16 -6.79 24.94 13.84
C VAL A 16 -5.85 24.73 12.66
N TRP A 17 -6.39 24.35 11.51
CA TRP A 17 -5.67 24.21 10.24
C TRP A 17 -6.06 25.36 9.33
N GLU A 18 -5.07 26.00 8.70
CA GLU A 18 -5.28 27.03 7.70
C GLU A 18 -4.55 26.59 6.43
N VAL A 19 -5.32 26.11 5.45
CA VAL A 19 -4.80 25.43 4.25
C VAL A 19 -5.35 26.05 2.97
N PRO A 20 -4.63 25.97 1.84
CA PRO A 20 -5.13 26.41 0.55
C PRO A 20 -6.45 25.71 0.15
N GLN A 21 -7.35 26.41 -0.53
CA GLN A 21 -8.59 25.86 -1.12
C GLN A 21 -8.32 24.70 -2.10
N ARG A 22 -7.08 24.54 -2.56
CA ARG A 22 -6.62 23.37 -3.32
C ARG A 22 -6.79 22.05 -2.57
N TYR A 23 -6.56 22.04 -1.25
CA TYR A 23 -6.60 20.83 -0.44
C TYR A 23 -7.95 20.72 0.25
N GLN A 24 -8.80 19.80 -0.23
CA GLN A 24 -10.17 19.63 0.23
C GLN A 24 -10.31 18.36 1.10
N ASN A 25 -11.41 18.26 1.85
CA ASN A 25 -11.79 17.06 2.60
C ASN A 25 -10.72 16.57 3.60
N LEU A 26 -10.12 17.48 4.38
CA LEU A 26 -9.13 17.09 5.38
C LEU A 26 -9.72 16.09 6.37
N THR A 27 -9.09 14.93 6.46
CA THR A 27 -9.45 13.85 7.39
C THR A 27 -8.23 13.49 8.22
N PRO A 28 -8.30 13.50 9.56
CA PRO A 28 -7.16 13.11 10.39
C PRO A 28 -6.71 11.67 10.13
N VAL A 29 -5.41 11.46 9.94
CA VAL A 29 -4.81 10.14 9.71
C VAL A 29 -3.95 9.71 10.90
N GLY A 30 -3.19 10.64 11.48
CA GLY A 30 -2.33 10.35 12.62
C GLY A 30 -1.89 11.61 13.36
N SER A 31 -1.53 11.44 14.63
CA SER A 31 -0.93 12.49 15.45
C SER A 31 0.28 11.93 16.19
N GLY A 32 1.38 12.67 16.16
CA GLY A 32 2.63 12.28 16.79
C GLY A 32 3.33 13.45 17.45
N ALA A 33 4.48 13.18 18.08
CA ALA A 33 5.29 14.20 18.76
C ALA A 33 5.75 15.34 17.83
N TYR A 34 5.77 15.11 16.52
CA TYR A 34 6.35 16.01 15.52
C TYR A 34 5.33 16.71 14.63
N GLY A 35 4.04 16.46 14.83
CA GLY A 35 3.00 17.08 14.02
C GLY A 35 1.71 16.29 13.97
N SER A 36 0.70 16.93 13.41
CA SER A 36 -0.57 16.30 13.07
C SER A 36 -0.61 16.07 11.56
N VAL A 37 -1.12 14.92 11.12
CA VAL A 37 -1.22 14.55 9.71
C VAL A 37 -2.69 14.36 9.33
N CYS A 38 -3.12 15.01 8.26
CA CYS A 38 -4.41 14.78 7.65
C CYS A 38 -4.25 14.28 6.21
N SER A 39 -5.10 13.38 5.75
CA SER A 39 -5.30 13.14 4.33
C SER A 39 -6.14 14.28 3.76
N ALA A 40 -5.82 14.75 2.56
CA ALA A 40 -6.64 15.70 1.82
C ALA A 40 -6.73 15.26 0.35
N TYR A 41 -7.74 15.76 -0.36
CA TYR A 41 -7.84 15.65 -1.81
C TYR A 41 -7.25 16.90 -2.45
N ASP A 42 -6.19 16.75 -3.23
CA ASP A 42 -5.60 17.85 -3.99
C ASP A 42 -6.36 18.04 -5.31
N THR A 43 -7.09 19.15 -5.42
CA THR A 43 -7.92 19.43 -6.61
C THR A 43 -7.11 19.72 -7.88
N LYS A 44 -5.82 20.07 -7.75
CA LYS A 44 -4.94 20.36 -8.90
C LYS A 44 -4.39 19.07 -9.51
N THR A 45 -3.95 18.14 -8.66
CA THR A 45 -3.36 16.86 -9.10
C THR A 45 -4.38 15.73 -9.16
N ARG A 46 -5.59 15.95 -8.62
CA ARG A 46 -6.67 14.96 -8.47
C ARG A 46 -6.29 13.73 -7.64
N GLN A 47 -5.26 13.85 -6.81
CA GLN A 47 -4.77 12.77 -5.97
C GLN A 47 -5.06 13.03 -4.49
N LYS A 48 -5.13 11.95 -3.72
CA LYS A 48 -5.07 12.04 -2.26
C LYS A 48 -3.64 12.29 -1.81
N VAL A 49 -3.48 13.23 -0.89
CA VAL A 49 -2.19 13.64 -0.34
C VAL A 49 -2.21 13.59 1.19
N ALA A 50 -1.04 13.44 1.80
CA ALA A 50 -0.85 13.62 3.23
C ALA A 50 -0.34 15.04 3.51
N VAL A 51 -1.09 15.81 4.29
CA VAL A 51 -0.73 17.15 4.75
C VAL A 51 -0.31 17.07 6.21
N LYS A 52 0.97 17.32 6.49
CA LYS A 52 1.56 17.35 7.84
C LYS A 52 1.70 18.80 8.30
N LYS A 53 1.02 19.15 9.40
CA LYS A 53 1.23 20.42 10.11
C LYS A 53 2.32 20.23 11.18
N LEU A 54 3.41 20.98 11.08
CA LEU A 54 4.49 20.92 12.07
C LEU A 54 4.06 21.57 13.39
N SER A 55 4.31 20.86 14.50
CA SER A 55 3.96 21.32 15.84
C SER A 55 5.03 22.26 16.39
N ARG A 56 4.69 23.54 16.56
CA ARG A 56 5.55 24.58 17.18
C ARG A 56 6.98 24.59 16.62
N PRO A 57 7.16 24.75 15.29
CA PRO A 57 8.44 24.55 14.61
C PRO A 57 9.59 25.43 15.12
N PHE A 58 9.29 26.59 15.73
CA PHE A 58 10.29 27.57 16.18
C PHE A 58 10.32 27.77 17.71
N GLN A 59 9.80 26.82 18.49
CA GLN A 59 9.73 26.95 19.96
C GLN A 59 11.11 26.96 20.64
N SER A 60 12.10 26.27 20.07
CA SER A 60 13.48 26.28 20.55
C SER A 60 14.45 26.10 19.39
N LEU A 61 15.74 26.34 19.66
CA LEU A 61 16.80 26.19 18.66
C LEU A 61 16.81 24.80 18.01
N ILE A 62 16.59 23.75 18.80
CA ILE A 62 16.53 22.36 18.33
C ILE A 62 15.34 22.17 17.36
N HIS A 63 14.16 22.72 17.69
CA HIS A 63 12.98 22.61 16.83
C HIS A 63 13.15 23.39 15.52
N ALA A 64 13.75 24.60 15.59
CA ALA A 64 13.97 25.44 14.42
C ALA A 64 14.95 24.81 13.43
N ARG A 65 16.11 24.33 13.92
CA ARG A 65 17.10 23.59 13.11
C ARG A 65 16.49 22.33 12.50
N ARG A 66 15.70 21.59 13.28
CA ARG A 66 15.00 20.38 12.82
C ARG A 66 13.99 20.66 11.72
N THR A 67 13.20 21.73 11.86
CA THR A 67 12.21 22.14 10.85
C THR A 67 12.89 22.47 9.52
N TYR A 68 13.95 23.27 9.57
CA TYR A 68 14.73 23.60 8.38
C TYR A 68 15.29 22.35 7.70
N ARG A 69 15.91 21.47 8.50
CA ARG A 69 16.49 20.21 8.01
C ARG A 69 15.46 19.29 7.37
N GLU A 70 14.32 19.05 8.03
CA GLU A 70 13.27 18.19 7.50
C GLU A 70 12.79 18.71 6.13
N LEU A 71 12.57 20.02 6.01
CA LEU A 71 12.19 20.65 4.75
C LEU A 71 13.27 20.48 3.66
N ARG A 72 14.54 20.76 3.99
CA ARG A 72 15.66 20.64 3.04
C ARG A 72 15.87 19.20 2.56
N LEU A 73 15.82 18.23 3.48
CA LEU A 73 15.93 16.82 3.17
C LEU A 73 14.79 16.36 2.27
N LEU A 74 13.54 16.70 2.60
CA LEU A 74 12.38 16.35 1.76
C LEU A 74 12.43 16.99 0.35
N LYS A 75 13.07 18.15 0.20
CA LYS A 75 13.34 18.78 -1.12
C LYS A 75 14.45 18.07 -1.90
N HIS A 76 15.44 17.52 -1.19
CA HIS A 76 16.59 16.82 -1.78
C HIS A 76 16.25 15.40 -2.23
N MET A 77 15.41 14.70 -1.46
CA MET A 77 15.08 13.30 -1.71
C MET A 77 14.19 13.12 -2.94
N LYS A 78 14.68 12.37 -3.93
CA LYS A 78 13.99 12.04 -5.18
C LYS A 78 14.21 10.57 -5.52
N HIS A 79 13.51 9.69 -4.81
CA HIS A 79 13.65 8.25 -4.96
C HIS A 79 12.32 7.55 -4.69
N GLU A 80 12.00 6.48 -5.43
CA GLU A 80 10.71 5.79 -5.34
C GLU A 80 10.43 5.22 -3.93
N ASN A 81 11.47 4.70 -3.27
CA ASN A 81 11.39 4.15 -1.91
C ASN A 81 11.68 5.15 -0.79
N VAL A 82 11.70 6.46 -1.09
CA VAL A 82 11.91 7.53 -0.10
C VAL A 82 10.83 8.58 -0.27
N ILE A 83 10.24 9.05 0.83
CA ILE A 83 9.20 10.08 0.74
C ILE A 83 9.77 11.40 0.20
N GLY A 84 9.11 11.96 -0.82
CA GLY A 84 9.43 13.24 -1.41
C GLY A 84 8.37 14.31 -1.11
N LEU A 85 8.75 15.58 -1.24
CA LEU A 85 7.87 16.73 -1.06
C LEU A 85 7.07 17.04 -2.34
N LEU A 86 5.74 17.05 -2.24
CA LEU A 86 4.84 17.48 -3.32
C LEU A 86 4.55 18.99 -3.26
N ASP A 87 4.37 19.51 -2.05
CA ASP A 87 4.11 20.92 -1.80
C ASP A 87 4.56 21.31 -0.39
N VAL A 88 4.81 22.60 -0.19
CA VAL A 88 5.03 23.19 1.14
C VAL A 88 4.42 24.57 1.17
N PHE A 89 3.70 24.88 2.25
CA PHE A 89 3.05 26.17 2.37
C PHE A 89 2.97 26.67 3.81
N THR A 90 2.67 27.96 3.92
CA THR A 90 2.35 28.65 5.17
C THR A 90 1.24 29.68 4.91
N PRO A 91 0.29 29.86 5.84
CA PRO A 91 -0.70 30.94 5.75
C PRO A 91 -0.05 32.33 5.91
N ALA A 92 1.15 32.39 6.48
CA ALA A 92 1.91 33.63 6.68
C ALA A 92 2.12 34.40 5.37
N THR A 93 2.01 35.72 5.46
CA THR A 93 2.22 36.67 4.35
C THR A 93 3.56 37.37 4.44
N SER A 94 4.23 37.29 5.59
CA SER A 94 5.54 37.89 5.84
C SER A 94 6.30 37.07 6.89
N ILE A 95 7.59 37.36 7.07
CA ILE A 95 8.42 36.65 8.04
C ILE A 95 7.97 36.91 9.49
N GLU A 96 7.41 38.09 9.76
CA GLU A 96 6.96 38.49 11.11
C GLU A 96 5.79 37.64 11.59
N ASN A 97 4.92 37.17 10.68
CA ASN A 97 3.77 36.32 11.03
C ASN A 97 3.98 34.83 10.70
N PHE A 98 5.17 34.45 10.25
CA PHE A 98 5.54 33.06 9.98
C PHE A 98 5.61 32.24 11.26
N ASN A 99 4.65 31.35 11.51
CA ASN A 99 4.64 30.50 12.71
C ASN A 99 4.26 29.05 12.42
N GLU A 100 3.73 28.78 11.23
CA GLU A 100 3.19 27.49 10.84
C GLU A 100 3.80 27.05 9.52
N VAL A 101 4.17 25.77 9.44
CA VAL A 101 4.71 25.12 8.25
C VAL A 101 3.88 23.87 7.99
N TYR A 102 3.42 23.73 6.76
CA TYR A 102 2.65 22.58 6.28
C TYR A 102 3.45 21.91 5.17
N LEU A 103 3.65 20.60 5.29
CA LEU A 103 4.34 19.76 4.32
C LEU A 103 3.31 18.86 3.64
N VAL A 104 3.34 18.76 2.31
CA VAL A 104 2.45 17.91 1.52
C VAL A 104 3.27 16.82 0.85
N THR A 105 2.85 15.57 1.02
CA THR A 105 3.52 14.38 0.48
C THR A 105 2.48 13.41 -0.08
N ASN A 106 2.92 12.35 -0.77
CA ASN A 106 2.00 11.29 -1.20
C ASN A 106 1.29 10.68 0.01
N LEU A 107 -0.03 10.46 -0.10
CA LEU A 107 -0.75 9.72 0.93
C LEU A 107 -0.37 8.24 0.81
N MET A 108 0.16 7.67 1.88
CA MET A 108 0.44 6.25 1.94
C MET A 108 -0.69 5.49 2.65
N GLY A 109 -0.88 4.22 2.29
CA GLY A 109 -2.00 3.40 2.78
C GLY A 109 -1.89 3.02 4.26
N ALA A 110 -0.84 2.27 4.63
CA ALA A 110 -0.60 1.84 6.01
C ALA A 110 0.89 1.90 6.35
N ASP A 111 1.22 2.06 7.63
CA ASP A 111 2.59 1.83 8.11
C ASP A 111 2.85 0.33 8.36
N LEU A 112 4.13 -0.06 8.26
CA LEU A 112 4.55 -1.45 8.43
C LEU A 112 4.25 -1.98 9.84
N ASN A 113 4.24 -1.13 10.88
CA ASN A 113 3.89 -1.52 12.25
C ASN A 113 2.44 -2.04 12.35
N ASN A 114 1.50 -1.47 11.59
CA ASN A 114 0.13 -1.97 11.55
C ASN A 114 0.03 -3.26 10.72
N ILE A 115 0.84 -3.39 9.66
CA ILE A 115 0.87 -4.58 8.81
C ILE A 115 1.36 -5.80 9.60
N VAL A 116 2.46 -5.69 10.34
CA VAL A 116 3.06 -6.80 11.11
C VAL A 116 2.15 -7.32 12.22
N LYS A 117 1.32 -6.45 12.81
CA LYS A 117 0.39 -6.84 13.89
C LYS A 117 -0.82 -7.64 13.39
N CYS A 118 -1.21 -7.45 12.14
CA CYS A 118 -2.45 -8.01 11.61
C CYS A 118 -2.24 -9.32 10.83
N GLN A 119 -1.03 -9.60 10.34
CA GLN A 119 -0.78 -10.75 9.47
C GLN A 119 0.66 -11.27 9.56
N LYS A 120 0.83 -12.57 9.29
CA LYS A 120 2.14 -13.15 8.99
C LYS A 120 2.45 -12.91 7.51
N LEU A 121 3.66 -12.41 7.23
CA LEU A 121 4.14 -12.20 5.87
C LEU A 121 4.84 -13.46 5.35
N THR A 122 4.73 -13.73 4.04
CA THR A 122 5.52 -14.79 3.39
C THR A 122 6.95 -14.31 3.15
N ASP A 123 7.87 -15.23 2.88
CA ASP A 123 9.27 -14.89 2.61
C ASP A 123 9.40 -13.90 1.43
N ASP A 124 8.68 -14.11 0.32
CA ASP A 124 8.68 -13.19 -0.83
C ASP A 124 8.27 -11.75 -0.46
N HIS A 125 7.26 -11.59 0.41
CA HIS A 125 6.87 -10.25 0.87
C HIS A 125 7.97 -9.61 1.71
N ILE A 126 8.61 -10.39 2.59
CA ILE A 126 9.71 -9.90 3.45
C ILE A 126 10.91 -9.51 2.59
N GLN A 127 11.29 -10.38 1.67
CA GLN A 127 12.36 -10.17 0.70
C GLN A 127 12.12 -8.88 -0.10
N PHE A 128 10.93 -8.68 -0.65
CA PHE A 128 10.59 -7.48 -1.43
C PHE A 128 10.54 -6.20 -0.59
N LEU A 129 9.99 -6.24 0.63
CA LEU A 129 9.94 -5.08 1.53
C LEU A 129 11.35 -4.68 2.01
N ILE A 130 12.19 -5.65 2.37
CA ILE A 130 13.57 -5.38 2.80
C ILE A 130 14.44 -4.93 1.63
N TYR A 131 14.25 -5.49 0.43
CA TYR A 131 14.90 -5.00 -0.79
C TYR A 131 14.62 -3.50 -1.01
N GLN A 132 13.34 -3.10 -1.03
CA GLN A 132 12.94 -1.71 -1.21
C GLN A 132 13.47 -0.78 -0.11
N LEU A 133 13.48 -1.26 1.14
CA LEU A 133 14.05 -0.53 2.28
C LEU A 133 15.56 -0.31 2.08
N LEU A 134 16.31 -1.34 1.70
CA LEU A 134 17.74 -1.23 1.44
C LEU A 134 18.04 -0.37 0.21
N ARG A 135 17.23 -0.44 -0.84
CA ARG A 135 17.34 0.40 -2.05
C ARG A 135 17.18 1.88 -1.70
N GLY A 136 16.11 2.23 -0.96
CA GLY A 136 15.92 3.58 -0.45
C GLY A 136 17.04 4.02 0.51
N LEU A 137 17.56 3.09 1.32
CA LEU A 137 18.63 3.40 2.26
C LEU A 137 19.99 3.63 1.58
N LYS A 138 20.32 2.89 0.51
CA LYS A 138 21.48 3.14 -0.35
C LYS A 138 21.46 4.57 -0.87
N TYR A 139 20.31 5.01 -1.41
CA TYR A 139 20.12 6.37 -1.91
C TYR A 139 20.32 7.43 -0.81
N ILE A 140 19.79 7.20 0.40
CA ILE A 140 19.97 8.11 1.55
C ILE A 140 21.45 8.17 1.98
N HIS A 141 22.11 7.02 2.08
CA HIS A 141 23.50 6.90 2.51
C HIS A 141 24.48 7.51 1.51
N SER A 142 24.23 7.38 0.20
CA SER A 142 25.07 8.00 -0.83
C SER A 142 25.01 9.53 -0.82
N ALA A 143 23.92 10.13 -0.31
CA ALA A 143 23.84 11.57 -0.05
C ALA A 143 24.63 12.02 1.20
N GLY A 144 25.28 11.09 1.91
CA GLY A 144 25.98 11.32 3.18
C GLY A 144 25.05 11.40 4.39
N ILE A 145 23.78 11.00 4.25
CA ILE A 145 22.76 11.17 5.30
C ILE A 145 22.54 9.86 6.05
N ILE A 146 22.38 9.95 7.36
CA ILE A 146 22.00 8.83 8.24
C ILE A 146 20.57 9.07 8.70
N HIS A 147 19.69 8.07 8.59
CA HIS A 147 18.28 8.20 8.95
C HIS A 147 18.05 8.22 10.47
N ARG A 148 18.71 7.33 11.22
CA ARG A 148 18.77 7.21 12.70
C ARG A 148 17.46 6.84 13.43
N ASP A 149 16.32 6.87 12.75
CA ASP A 149 15.02 6.49 13.34
C ASP A 149 14.24 5.51 12.45
N LEU A 150 14.94 4.57 11.80
CA LEU A 150 14.26 3.50 11.07
C LEU A 150 13.54 2.57 12.06
N LYS A 151 12.24 2.42 11.83
CA LYS A 151 11.33 1.55 12.58
C LYS A 151 10.07 1.31 11.75
N PRO A 152 9.27 0.27 12.02
CA PRO A 152 8.11 -0.06 11.19
C PRO A 152 7.05 1.05 11.08
N SER A 153 6.92 1.96 12.06
CA SER A 153 6.01 3.11 11.94
C SER A 153 6.50 4.22 11.01
N ASN A 154 7.79 4.24 10.67
CA ASN A 154 8.40 5.19 9.73
C ASN A 154 8.58 4.56 8.34
N LEU A 155 8.00 3.38 8.11
CA LEU A 155 7.97 2.72 6.82
C LEU A 155 6.52 2.63 6.40
N ALA A 156 6.17 3.33 5.32
CA ALA A 156 4.84 3.28 4.78
C ALA A 156 4.79 2.36 3.58
N VAL A 157 3.69 1.61 3.46
CA VAL A 157 3.46 0.63 2.43
C VAL A 157 2.08 0.90 1.81
N ASN A 158 2.00 0.86 0.48
CA ASN A 158 0.74 1.00 -0.24
C ASN A 158 0.13 -0.37 -0.62
N GLU A 159 -0.90 -0.33 -1.47
CA GLU A 159 -1.70 -1.49 -1.86
C GLU A 159 -0.89 -2.50 -2.70
N ASP A 160 0.13 -2.04 -3.42
CA ASP A 160 1.00 -2.83 -4.30
C ASP A 160 2.25 -3.39 -3.60
N CYS A 161 2.33 -3.27 -2.27
CA CYS A 161 3.52 -3.53 -1.46
C CYS A 161 4.71 -2.60 -1.77
N GLU A 162 4.46 -1.41 -2.32
CA GLU A 162 5.51 -0.40 -2.50
C GLU A 162 5.80 0.29 -1.18
N LEU A 163 7.06 0.27 -0.79
CA LEU A 163 7.53 0.84 0.46
C LEU A 163 8.16 2.21 0.23
N ARG A 164 7.83 3.18 1.09
CA ARG A 164 8.54 4.46 1.22
C ARG A 164 9.03 4.69 2.65
N ILE A 165 10.30 5.05 2.77
CA ILE A 165 10.93 5.51 4.01
C ILE A 165 10.39 6.91 4.34
N LEU A 166 9.92 7.10 5.56
CA LEU A 166 9.33 8.32 6.08
C LEU A 166 10.17 8.96 7.20
N ASP A 167 9.87 10.23 7.49
CA ASP A 167 10.32 10.99 8.69
C ASP A 167 11.84 11.19 8.82
N PHE A 168 12.33 12.22 8.14
CA PHE A 168 13.71 12.71 8.24
C PHE A 168 13.97 13.62 9.45
N GLY A 169 13.02 13.74 10.38
CA GLY A 169 13.14 14.69 11.50
C GLY A 169 14.34 14.41 12.42
N LEU A 170 14.91 13.20 12.41
CA LEU A 170 16.12 12.88 13.19
C LEU A 170 17.37 12.66 12.32
N ALA A 171 17.24 12.71 11.00
CA ALA A 171 18.33 12.45 10.08
C ALA A 171 19.44 13.52 10.18
N ARG A 172 20.71 13.13 9.99
CA ARG A 172 21.91 14.00 10.01
C ARG A 172 23.06 13.33 9.25
N GLN A 173 24.11 14.07 8.87
CA GLN A 173 25.38 13.46 8.43
C GLN A 173 26.15 12.85 9.61
N THR A 174 27.32 12.27 9.34
CA THR A 174 28.22 11.65 10.33
C THR A 174 28.69 12.66 11.40
N ASP A 175 28.98 12.20 12.62
CA ASP A 175 29.70 12.94 13.70
C ASP A 175 28.97 13.94 14.63
N ASP A 176 27.67 14.18 14.49
CA ASP A 176 26.91 15.08 15.39
C ASP A 176 26.47 14.40 16.72
N GLU A 177 26.79 14.95 17.91
CA GLU A 177 26.33 14.42 19.22
C GLU A 177 24.79 14.47 19.43
N MET A 178 24.26 13.53 20.23
CA MET A 178 22.82 13.35 20.45
C MET A 178 22.26 14.09 21.67
N THR A 179 21.03 14.61 21.53
CA THR A 179 20.15 14.98 22.65
C THR A 179 19.30 13.77 23.06
N GLY A 180 19.50 13.26 24.28
CA GLY A 180 19.10 11.92 24.76
C GLY A 180 17.62 11.63 25.04
N TYR A 181 16.66 12.24 24.33
CA TYR A 181 15.23 11.91 24.51
C TYR A 181 14.54 11.69 23.16
N VAL A 182 13.73 10.61 23.07
CA VAL A 182 12.44 10.43 22.34
C VAL A 182 12.24 8.96 21.88
N ALA A 183 11.00 8.45 22.05
CA ALA A 183 10.36 7.25 21.43
C ALA A 183 10.93 5.83 21.67
N THR A 184 10.26 4.84 21.08
CA THR A 184 10.53 3.38 21.14
C THR A 184 11.97 3.05 20.73
N ARG A 185 12.74 2.47 21.64
CA ARG A 185 14.19 2.20 21.50
C ARG A 185 14.55 0.88 20.82
N TRP A 186 13.55 0.06 20.48
CA TRP A 186 13.73 -1.36 20.12
C TRP A 186 14.57 -1.62 18.86
N TYR A 187 14.66 -0.64 17.96
CA TYR A 187 15.35 -0.73 16.67
C TYR A 187 16.69 0.01 16.64
N ARG A 188 17.09 0.66 17.74
CA ARG A 188 18.32 1.45 17.79
C ARG A 188 19.54 0.56 17.92
N ALA A 189 20.59 0.91 17.20
CA ALA A 189 21.89 0.28 17.32
C ALA A 189 22.49 0.48 18.72
N PRO A 190 23.21 -0.51 19.28
CA PRO A 190 23.72 -0.44 20.64
C PRO A 190 24.72 0.71 20.84
N GLU A 191 25.53 1.04 19.83
CA GLU A 191 26.49 2.15 19.90
C GLU A 191 25.83 3.53 19.99
N ILE A 192 24.61 3.71 19.42
CA ILE A 192 23.80 4.91 19.60
C ILE A 192 23.36 5.04 21.06
N MET A 193 22.93 3.93 21.66
CA MET A 193 22.36 3.95 23.01
C MET A 193 23.38 4.30 24.09
N LEU A 194 24.66 4.05 23.82
CA LEU A 194 25.72 4.16 24.81
C LEU A 194 26.82 5.16 24.43
N ASN A 195 26.57 5.94 23.37
CA ASN A 195 27.46 6.98 22.83
C ASN A 195 28.88 6.45 22.61
N TRP A 196 28.97 5.24 22.03
CA TRP A 196 30.20 4.43 22.07
C TRP A 196 31.29 4.87 21.11
N MET A 197 30.97 5.62 20.06
CA MET A 197 31.89 6.13 19.03
C MET A 197 31.25 7.27 18.23
N HIS A 198 32.05 7.92 17.37
CA HIS A 198 31.57 8.51 16.11
C HIS A 198 30.79 7.45 15.33
N TYR A 199 29.46 7.55 15.30
CA TYR A 199 28.61 6.57 14.63
C TYR A 199 28.37 6.97 13.18
N ASN A 200 28.32 5.97 12.31
CA ASN A 200 28.19 6.15 10.87
C ASN A 200 26.87 5.55 10.36
N GLN A 201 26.71 5.49 9.05
CA GLN A 201 25.50 5.00 8.38
C GLN A 201 25.09 3.55 8.74
N THR A 202 26.00 2.74 9.29
CA THR A 202 25.73 1.33 9.69
C THR A 202 24.76 1.19 10.88
N VAL A 203 24.43 2.29 11.58
CA VAL A 203 23.37 2.28 12.58
C VAL A 203 22.00 1.98 11.98
N ASP A 204 21.77 2.43 10.75
CA ASP A 204 20.52 2.18 10.03
C ASP A 204 20.43 0.72 9.61
N ILE A 205 21.56 0.09 9.26
CA ILE A 205 21.62 -1.34 8.92
C ILE A 205 21.21 -2.21 10.11
N TRP A 206 21.63 -1.85 11.33
CA TRP A 206 21.15 -2.52 12.54
C TRP A 206 19.62 -2.42 12.68
N SER A 207 19.07 -1.24 12.42
CA SER A 207 17.62 -1.03 12.45
C SER A 207 16.91 -1.87 11.39
N VAL A 208 17.45 -1.98 10.17
CA VAL A 208 16.94 -2.87 9.11
C VAL A 208 16.97 -4.33 9.57
N GLY A 209 18.05 -4.78 10.20
CA GLY A 209 18.14 -6.14 10.76
C GLY A 209 17.08 -6.40 11.83
N CYS A 210 16.83 -5.43 12.72
CA CYS A 210 15.75 -5.53 13.71
C CYS A 210 14.37 -5.62 13.06
N ILE A 211 14.12 -4.82 12.01
CA ILE A 211 12.86 -4.82 11.27
C ILE A 211 12.67 -6.15 10.55
N MET A 212 13.67 -6.63 9.81
CA MET A 212 13.63 -7.90 9.10
C MET A 212 13.37 -9.07 10.04
N ALA A 213 14.04 -9.10 11.19
CA ALA A 213 13.81 -10.11 12.22
C ALA A 213 12.38 -10.07 12.78
N GLU A 214 11.81 -8.88 12.95
CA GLU A 214 10.42 -8.70 13.38
C GLU A 214 9.43 -9.17 12.31
N LEU A 215 9.68 -8.92 11.02
CA LEU A 215 8.86 -9.41 9.93
C LEU A 215 8.85 -10.95 9.88
N LEU A 216 10.02 -11.58 10.07
CA LEU A 216 10.15 -13.05 10.09
C LEU A 216 9.48 -13.69 11.30
N LYS A 217 9.56 -13.05 12.47
CA LYS A 217 9.10 -13.60 13.76
C LYS A 217 7.68 -13.18 14.14
N GLY A 218 7.15 -12.13 13.52
CA GLY A 218 5.88 -11.48 13.86
C GLY A 218 5.91 -10.68 15.17
N LYS A 219 7.10 -10.43 15.75
CA LYS A 219 7.26 -9.65 16.99
C LYS A 219 8.64 -9.02 17.08
N ALA A 220 8.72 -7.86 17.73
CA ALA A 220 9.97 -7.13 17.96
C ALA A 220 11.07 -8.04 18.53
N LEU A 221 12.26 -7.93 17.95
CA LEU A 221 13.42 -8.75 18.31
C LEU A 221 13.95 -8.38 19.71
N PHE A 222 14.08 -7.08 19.99
CA PHE A 222 14.64 -6.56 21.23
C PHE A 222 13.67 -5.59 21.94
N PRO A 223 12.61 -6.07 22.61
CA PRO A 223 11.64 -5.21 23.30
C PRO A 223 12.11 -4.82 24.71
N GLY A 224 13.10 -3.93 24.81
CA GLY A 224 13.64 -3.46 26.09
C GLY A 224 12.81 -2.36 26.75
N ASN A 225 12.63 -2.49 28.07
CA ASN A 225 11.86 -1.54 28.90
C ASN A 225 12.61 -0.22 29.13
N ASP A 226 13.94 -0.30 29.24
CA ASP A 226 14.86 0.82 29.38
C ASP A 226 16.16 0.56 28.61
N TYR A 227 17.14 1.48 28.68
CA TYR A 227 18.41 1.35 27.94
C TYR A 227 19.24 0.14 28.37
N ILE A 228 19.18 -0.22 29.65
CA ILE A 228 19.94 -1.31 30.22
C ILE A 228 19.33 -2.66 29.83
N ASP A 229 18.01 -2.79 29.98
CA ASP A 229 17.26 -3.97 29.55
C ASP A 229 17.40 -4.20 28.04
N GLN A 230 17.31 -3.14 27.24
CA GLN A 230 17.52 -3.20 25.79
C GLN A 230 18.92 -3.74 25.45
N LEU A 231 19.98 -3.25 26.10
CA LEU A 231 21.34 -3.71 25.87
C LEU A 231 21.53 -5.19 26.26
N LYS A 232 20.98 -5.61 27.41
CA LYS A 232 21.03 -7.01 27.85
C LYS A 232 20.37 -7.93 26.82
N ARG A 233 19.16 -7.59 26.36
CA ARG A 233 18.44 -8.35 25.33
C ARG A 233 19.20 -8.46 24.01
N ILE A 234 19.92 -7.42 23.64
CA ILE A 234 20.81 -7.47 22.47
C ILE A 234 21.90 -8.51 22.71
N MET A 235 22.67 -8.39 23.79
CA MET A 235 23.79 -9.30 24.09
C MET A 235 23.34 -10.76 24.34
N GLU A 236 22.12 -10.99 24.80
CA GLU A 236 21.55 -12.33 24.92
C GLU A 236 21.44 -13.05 23.57
N VAL A 237 21.30 -12.31 22.47
CA VAL A 237 21.18 -12.86 21.11
C VAL A 237 22.52 -12.80 20.36
N VAL A 238 23.16 -11.63 20.33
CA VAL A 238 24.38 -11.39 19.52
C VAL A 238 25.68 -11.64 20.29
N GLY A 239 25.60 -11.99 21.58
CA GLY A 239 26.74 -12.23 22.47
C GLY A 239 27.28 -10.97 23.13
N THR A 240 28.17 -11.12 24.12
CA THR A 240 28.89 -10.01 24.74
C THR A 240 30.03 -9.48 23.85
N PRO A 241 30.34 -8.15 23.87
CA PRO A 241 31.43 -7.57 23.10
C PRO A 241 32.79 -8.27 23.33
N SER A 242 33.56 -8.43 22.26
CA SER A 242 34.94 -8.92 22.37
C SER A 242 35.86 -7.88 23.03
N SER A 243 37.02 -8.32 23.53
CA SER A 243 38.02 -7.40 24.10
C SER A 243 38.52 -6.35 23.11
N GLU A 244 38.49 -6.63 21.79
CA GLU A 244 38.81 -5.65 20.75
C GLU A 244 37.73 -4.58 20.64
N LEU A 245 36.45 -4.99 20.64
CA LEU A 245 35.32 -4.07 20.57
C LEU A 245 35.23 -3.20 21.84
N LEU A 246 35.51 -3.77 23.03
CA LEU A 246 35.56 -3.00 24.28
C LEU A 246 36.58 -1.86 24.26
N LYS A 247 37.70 -2.01 23.54
CA LYS A 247 38.72 -0.96 23.37
C LYS A 247 38.23 0.20 22.50
N LYS A 248 37.31 -0.07 21.55
CA LYS A 248 36.71 0.94 20.69
C LYS A 248 35.71 1.83 21.43
N ILE A 249 35.10 1.33 22.51
CA ILE A 249 34.13 2.08 23.31
C ILE A 249 34.81 3.26 24.02
N SER A 250 34.48 4.50 23.63
CA SER A 250 35.06 5.72 24.21
C SER A 250 34.62 5.99 25.66
N SER A 251 33.38 5.63 26.00
CA SER A 251 32.79 5.84 27.32
C SER A 251 33.33 4.83 28.35
N GLU A 252 34.16 5.30 29.29
CA GLU A 252 34.71 4.47 30.37
C GLU A 252 33.61 3.87 31.26
N HIS A 253 32.54 4.64 31.53
CA HIS A 253 31.41 4.18 32.33
C HIS A 253 30.69 3.01 31.64
N ALA A 254 30.43 3.13 30.34
CA ALA A 254 29.77 2.07 29.59
C ALA A 254 30.66 0.83 29.45
N ARG A 255 31.98 1.00 29.28
CA ARG A 255 32.93 -0.13 29.24
C ARG A 255 32.92 -0.92 30.56
N LYS A 256 33.07 -0.24 31.70
CA LYS A 256 33.01 -0.85 33.03
C LYS A 256 31.67 -1.57 33.29
N TYR A 257 30.57 -0.97 32.83
CA TYR A 257 29.26 -1.60 32.93
C TYR A 257 29.19 -2.93 32.16
N ILE A 258 29.63 -2.96 30.90
CA ILE A 258 29.63 -4.20 30.09
C ILE A 258 30.57 -5.24 30.69
N GLU A 259 31.76 -4.84 31.14
CA GLU A 259 32.74 -5.73 31.77
C GLU A 259 32.20 -6.36 33.07
N SER A 260 31.24 -5.70 33.74
CA SER A 260 30.57 -6.25 34.92
C SER A 260 29.52 -7.32 34.61
N LEU A 261 29.09 -7.45 33.36
CA LEU A 261 28.08 -8.42 32.96
C LEU A 261 28.70 -9.81 32.73
N PRO A 262 27.96 -10.90 33.01
CA PRO A 262 28.39 -12.24 32.66
C PRO A 262 28.61 -12.36 31.15
N HIS A 263 29.64 -13.12 30.75
CA HIS A 263 29.87 -13.45 29.34
C HIS A 263 28.66 -14.23 28.77
N MET A 264 28.15 -13.78 27.63
CA MET A 264 27.04 -14.41 26.90
C MET A 264 27.54 -14.86 25.53
N PRO A 265 27.47 -16.17 25.18
CA PRO A 265 27.79 -16.61 23.84
C PRO A 265 26.72 -16.16 22.84
N GLN A 266 27.14 -15.89 21.60
CA GLN A 266 26.22 -15.59 20.51
C GLN A 266 25.28 -16.79 20.28
N GLN A 267 23.99 -16.53 20.11
CA GLN A 267 23.02 -17.57 19.77
C GLN A 267 23.13 -17.96 18.29
N ASP A 268 22.82 -19.23 17.99
CA ASP A 268 22.64 -19.68 16.62
C ASP A 268 21.34 -19.05 16.05
N LEU A 269 21.47 -18.06 15.15
CA LEU A 269 20.31 -17.38 14.58
C LEU A 269 19.44 -18.33 13.75
N LYS A 270 19.99 -19.42 13.20
CA LYS A 270 19.19 -20.46 12.52
C LYS A 270 18.24 -21.16 13.50
N ALA A 271 18.68 -21.35 14.73
CA ALA A 271 17.86 -21.90 15.80
C ALA A 271 16.86 -20.87 16.37
N VAL A 272 17.15 -19.58 16.28
CA VAL A 272 16.24 -18.48 16.67
C VAL A 272 15.11 -18.29 15.65
N PHE A 273 15.43 -18.35 14.36
CA PHE A 273 14.51 -18.17 13.24
C PHE A 273 14.19 -19.50 12.54
N ARG A 274 13.72 -20.49 13.31
CA ARG A 274 13.40 -21.82 12.77
C ARG A 274 12.35 -21.74 11.67
N GLY A 275 12.65 -22.34 10.52
CA GLY A 275 11.76 -22.36 9.36
C GLY A 275 11.83 -21.12 8.47
N ALA A 276 12.66 -20.13 8.80
CA ALA A 276 12.97 -19.03 7.89
C ALA A 276 13.91 -19.49 6.77
N ASN A 277 13.90 -18.75 5.65
CA ASN A 277 14.82 -18.98 4.54
C ASN A 277 16.29 -18.86 5.03
N PRO A 278 17.16 -19.86 4.76
CA PRO A 278 18.56 -19.80 5.18
C PRO A 278 19.31 -18.55 4.72
N LEU A 279 18.99 -18.02 3.53
CA LEU A 279 19.58 -16.79 2.99
C LEU A 279 19.11 -15.54 3.76
N ALA A 280 17.86 -15.55 4.26
CA ALA A 280 17.36 -14.48 5.12
C ALA A 280 18.11 -14.45 6.46
N VAL A 281 18.38 -15.64 7.03
CA VAL A 281 19.14 -15.76 8.29
C VAL A 281 20.61 -15.35 8.11
N ASP A 282 21.24 -15.76 7.01
CA ASP A 282 22.61 -15.34 6.67
C ASP A 282 22.71 -13.81 6.51
N LEU A 283 21.71 -13.17 5.90
CA LEU A 283 21.65 -11.71 5.81
C LEU A 283 21.49 -11.06 7.20
N LEU A 284 20.63 -11.61 8.07
CA LEU A 284 20.49 -11.13 9.45
C LEU A 284 21.78 -11.24 10.25
N GLU A 285 22.54 -12.32 10.09
CA GLU A 285 23.85 -12.51 10.72
C GLU A 285 24.86 -11.42 10.30
N LYS A 286 24.75 -10.91 9.07
CA LYS A 286 25.59 -9.83 8.53
C LYS A 286 25.13 -8.42 8.95
N MET A 287 23.85 -8.25 9.27
CA MET A 287 23.28 -6.98 9.75
C MET A 287 23.41 -6.80 11.27
N LEU A 288 23.16 -7.86 12.04
CA LEU A 288 23.11 -7.84 13.52
C LEU A 288 24.47 -8.12 14.16
N ILE A 289 25.52 -7.45 13.67
CA ILE A 289 26.87 -7.53 14.22
C ILE A 289 27.09 -6.40 15.22
N LEU A 290 27.62 -6.71 16.41
CA LEU A 290 27.88 -5.68 17.43
C LEU A 290 28.91 -4.63 16.97
N ASP A 291 29.98 -5.06 16.33
CA ASP A 291 31.00 -4.17 15.76
C ASP A 291 30.45 -3.52 14.48
N SER A 292 30.13 -2.23 14.56
CA SER A 292 29.54 -1.46 13.46
C SER A 292 30.39 -1.48 12.19
N ASP A 293 31.72 -1.51 12.34
CA ASP A 293 32.67 -1.53 11.22
C ASP A 293 32.63 -2.83 10.41
N LYS A 294 32.02 -3.89 10.97
CA LYS A 294 31.91 -5.20 10.34
C LYS A 294 30.52 -5.47 9.77
N ARG A 295 29.56 -4.56 9.96
CA ARG A 295 28.21 -4.71 9.39
C ARG A 295 28.25 -4.51 7.89
N ILE A 296 27.43 -5.30 7.20
CA ILE A 296 27.18 -5.13 5.76
C ILE A 296 26.63 -3.74 5.48
N THR A 297 27.03 -3.12 4.38
CA THR A 297 26.44 -1.85 3.91
C THR A 297 25.13 -2.07 3.15
N ALA A 298 24.35 -1.01 2.89
CA ALA A 298 23.14 -1.13 2.09
C ALA A 298 23.43 -1.65 0.67
N SER A 299 24.49 -1.14 0.03
CA SER A 299 24.93 -1.57 -1.30
C SER A 299 25.36 -3.04 -1.33
N GLU A 300 26.14 -3.49 -0.36
CA GLU A 300 26.54 -4.91 -0.25
C GLU A 300 25.35 -5.82 0.07
N ALA A 301 24.40 -5.33 0.88
CA ALA A 301 23.20 -6.07 1.22
C ALA A 301 22.26 -6.25 0.03
N LEU A 302 22.15 -5.26 -0.87
CA LEU A 302 21.38 -5.38 -2.11
C LEU A 302 21.94 -6.47 -3.04
N ALA A 303 23.27 -6.58 -3.12
CA ALA A 303 23.96 -7.63 -3.87
C ALA A 303 23.92 -9.03 -3.18
N HIS A 304 23.25 -9.16 -2.04
CA HIS A 304 23.16 -10.41 -1.32
C HIS A 304 22.32 -11.44 -2.10
N PRO A 305 22.66 -12.76 -2.08
CA PRO A 305 21.88 -13.79 -2.76
C PRO A 305 20.41 -13.86 -2.34
N TYR A 306 20.08 -13.35 -1.16
CA TYR A 306 18.69 -13.24 -0.71
C TYR A 306 17.85 -12.29 -1.57
N PHE A 307 18.42 -11.39 -2.38
CA PHE A 307 17.67 -10.49 -3.26
C PHE A 307 17.90 -10.74 -4.75
N VAL A 308 18.45 -11.91 -5.14
CA VAL A 308 18.84 -12.21 -6.53
C VAL A 308 17.74 -11.97 -7.57
N GLN A 309 16.47 -12.14 -7.19
CA GLN A 309 15.31 -11.92 -8.08
C GLN A 309 14.88 -10.45 -8.25
N TYR A 310 15.42 -9.55 -7.42
CA TYR A 310 15.08 -8.12 -7.40
C TYR A 310 16.27 -7.22 -7.68
N HIS A 311 17.48 -7.66 -7.35
CA HIS A 311 18.69 -6.88 -7.47
C HIS A 311 18.97 -6.49 -8.93
N ASP A 312 18.97 -5.18 -9.19
CA ASP A 312 19.35 -4.58 -10.46
C ASP A 312 20.26 -3.37 -10.18
N PRO A 313 21.59 -3.49 -10.35
CA PRO A 313 22.52 -2.39 -10.13
C PRO A 313 22.20 -1.12 -10.92
N ASP A 314 21.59 -1.25 -12.11
CA ASP A 314 21.28 -0.13 -12.99
C ASP A 314 20.00 0.61 -12.57
N ASP A 315 19.10 -0.05 -11.83
CA ASP A 315 17.89 0.54 -11.21
C ASP A 315 18.04 0.74 -9.69
N GLU A 316 19.27 0.83 -9.17
CA GLU A 316 19.55 1.16 -7.77
C GLU A 316 20.35 2.48 -7.67
N PRO A 317 19.71 3.64 -7.92
CA PRO A 317 20.41 4.91 -8.07
C PRO A 317 20.99 5.43 -6.76
N GLU A 318 22.02 6.25 -6.90
CA GLU A 318 22.60 7.05 -5.82
C GLU A 318 22.14 8.51 -5.93
N ALA A 319 22.03 9.17 -4.78
CA ALA A 319 21.74 10.59 -4.66
C ALA A 319 22.99 11.46 -4.83
N GLU A 320 22.79 12.71 -5.25
CA GLU A 320 23.79 13.77 -5.09
C GLU A 320 24.07 14.03 -3.60
N LEU A 321 25.31 14.43 -3.28
CA LEU A 321 25.71 14.77 -1.91
C LEU A 321 24.86 15.94 -1.38
N TYR A 322 24.40 15.80 -0.14
CA TYR A 322 23.65 16.84 0.54
C TYR A 322 24.59 17.92 1.09
N ASP A 323 24.37 19.19 0.74
CA ASP A 323 25.12 20.32 1.29
C ASP A 323 24.56 20.76 2.65
N GLU A 324 25.33 20.47 3.71
CA GLU A 324 25.02 20.85 5.08
C GLU A 324 25.83 22.05 5.59
N SER A 325 26.58 22.74 4.73
CA SER A 325 27.41 23.90 5.12
C SER A 325 26.62 25.00 5.83
N ILE A 326 25.31 25.08 5.55
CA ILE A 326 24.36 25.98 6.20
C ILE A 326 23.99 25.50 7.61
N GLU A 327 23.86 24.19 7.81
CA GLU A 327 23.46 23.51 9.05
C GLU A 327 24.53 23.52 10.14
N ASN A 328 25.80 23.52 9.74
CA ASN A 328 26.95 23.48 10.66
C ASN A 328 27.29 24.85 11.27
N LYS A 329 26.57 25.90 10.86
CA LYS A 329 26.73 27.24 11.44
C LYS A 329 25.84 27.38 12.68
N GLU A 330 26.42 27.86 13.77
CA GLU A 330 25.62 28.33 14.91
C GLU A 330 24.75 29.50 14.46
N ARG A 331 23.45 29.39 14.77
CA ARG A 331 22.42 30.35 14.37
C ARG A 331 21.40 30.48 15.47
N THR A 332 20.80 31.65 15.56
CA THR A 332 19.66 31.95 16.40
C THR A 332 18.37 31.31 15.85
N ILE A 333 17.32 31.29 16.67
CA ILE A 333 16.00 30.80 16.23
C ILE A 333 15.47 31.61 15.05
N ASP A 334 15.64 32.94 15.08
CA ASP A 334 15.15 33.83 14.03
C ASP A 334 15.89 33.63 12.70
N GLU A 335 17.20 33.39 12.72
CA GLU A 335 17.96 33.05 11.52
C GLU A 335 17.52 31.71 10.91
N TRP A 336 17.26 30.68 11.73
CA TRP A 336 16.69 29.42 11.24
C TRP A 336 15.29 29.59 10.65
N LYS A 337 14.49 30.45 11.27
CA LYS A 337 13.14 30.79 10.84
C LYS A 337 13.16 31.52 9.50
N GLU A 338 14.07 32.48 9.30
CA GLU A 338 14.29 33.17 8.03
C GLU A 338 14.70 32.22 6.91
N LEU A 339 15.66 31.32 7.18
CA LEU A 339 16.08 30.30 6.21
C LEU A 339 14.94 29.36 5.84
N THR A 340 14.18 28.89 6.83
CA THR A 340 13.00 28.04 6.59
C THR A 340 11.97 28.78 5.74
N TYR A 341 11.68 30.04 6.07
CA TYR A 341 10.75 30.86 5.29
C TYR A 341 11.20 31.00 3.84
N GLY A 342 12.49 31.27 3.62
CA GLY A 342 13.12 31.31 2.29
C GLY A 342 12.94 30.01 1.50
N GLU A 343 13.11 28.85 2.14
CA GLU A 343 12.92 27.54 1.50
C GLU A 343 11.45 27.26 1.14
N VAL A 344 10.51 27.73 1.97
CA VAL A 344 9.06 27.62 1.72
C VAL A 344 8.64 28.48 0.53
N ILE A 345 9.03 29.76 0.51
CA ILE A 345 8.62 30.70 -0.56
C ILE A 345 9.28 30.40 -1.91
N SER A 346 10.47 29.80 -1.90
CA SER A 346 11.22 29.44 -3.11
C SER A 346 10.87 28.05 -3.64
N PHE A 347 10.05 27.28 -2.93
CA PHE A 347 9.69 25.93 -3.35
C PHE A 347 8.91 25.97 -4.67
N LYS A 348 9.40 25.19 -5.63
CA LYS A 348 8.71 24.91 -6.88
C LYS A 348 8.20 23.47 -6.81
N PRO A 349 6.88 23.26 -6.85
CA PRO A 349 6.32 21.92 -6.91
C PRO A 349 6.96 21.14 -8.05
N PRO A 350 7.29 19.85 -7.86
CA PRO A 350 7.73 19.02 -8.96
C PRO A 350 6.66 19.02 -10.07
N ASP A 351 7.10 18.99 -11.33
CA ASP A 351 6.23 18.68 -12.46
C ASP A 351 5.76 17.24 -12.26
N LEU A 352 4.64 17.08 -11.56
CA LEU A 352 4.02 15.79 -11.34
C LEU A 352 3.56 15.26 -12.69
N LYS A 353 4.45 14.53 -13.37
CA LYS A 353 4.04 13.46 -14.25
C LYS A 353 3.39 12.42 -13.35
N MET A 354 2.13 12.11 -13.65
CA MET A 354 1.24 11.30 -12.83
C MET A 354 1.81 9.88 -12.64
N ASP A 355 2.54 9.68 -11.54
CA ASP A 355 3.10 8.40 -11.10
C ASP A 355 2.13 7.61 -10.21
N SER A 356 0.86 7.53 -10.59
CA SER A 356 -0.08 6.60 -9.95
C SER A 356 -0.92 5.91 -11.02
N LEU A 357 -0.96 4.58 -10.92
CA LEU A 357 -1.60 3.57 -11.79
C LEU A 357 -3.12 3.71 -12.05
N GLU A 358 -3.71 4.89 -11.85
CA GLU A 358 -5.11 5.14 -12.20
C GLU A 358 -5.26 5.52 -13.69
N ILE A 359 -6.25 4.92 -14.34
CA ILE A 359 -6.61 5.10 -15.74
C ILE A 359 -7.06 6.56 -15.96
N GLU A 360 -6.17 7.48 -16.34
CA GLU A 360 -6.53 8.91 -16.29
C GLU A 360 -6.25 9.75 -17.55
N HIS A 361 -5.99 9.15 -18.71
CA HIS A 361 -5.99 9.91 -19.96
C HIS A 361 -7.16 9.47 -20.84
N SER A 362 -8.22 10.28 -20.88
CA SER A 362 -9.21 10.16 -21.95
C SER A 362 -8.61 10.72 -23.24
N ALA A 363 -8.54 9.92 -24.29
CA ALA A 363 -8.12 10.33 -25.62
C ALA A 363 -9.29 10.16 -26.60
N VAL A 364 -9.16 10.74 -27.79
CA VAL A 364 -10.06 10.47 -28.91
C VAL A 364 -9.27 9.65 -29.91
N ASP A 365 -9.77 8.45 -30.24
CA ASP A 365 -9.17 7.65 -31.30
C ASP A 365 -9.42 8.34 -32.64
N GLY A 366 -8.35 8.73 -33.33
CA GLY A 366 -8.45 9.44 -34.60
C GLY A 366 -9.04 8.61 -35.75
N ARG A 367 -9.11 7.27 -35.59
CA ARG A 367 -9.70 6.36 -36.59
C ARG A 367 -11.23 6.30 -36.48
N SER A 368 -11.74 6.14 -35.26
CA SER A 368 -13.16 5.96 -34.97
C SER A 368 -13.88 7.23 -34.51
N GLY A 369 -13.13 8.23 -34.04
CA GLY A 369 -13.67 9.41 -33.34
C GLY A 369 -14.19 9.09 -31.93
N THR A 370 -14.05 7.85 -31.44
CA THR A 370 -14.57 7.43 -30.15
C THR A 370 -13.64 7.84 -29.02
N LYS A 371 -14.22 8.22 -27.88
CA LYS A 371 -13.46 8.53 -26.66
C LYS A 371 -12.99 7.24 -25.99
N VAL A 372 -11.70 7.16 -25.71
CA VAL A 372 -11.04 5.98 -25.11
C VAL A 372 -10.30 6.37 -23.85
N ALA A 373 -10.07 5.40 -22.97
CA ALA A 373 -9.25 5.54 -21.78
C ALA A 373 -7.90 4.85 -22.03
N ILE A 374 -6.79 5.53 -21.70
CA ILE A 374 -5.45 4.98 -21.85
C ILE A 374 -4.83 4.75 -20.47
N LYS A 375 -4.47 3.50 -20.17
CA LYS A 375 -3.69 3.11 -19.00
C LYS A 375 -2.25 2.85 -19.42
N LYS A 376 -1.32 3.63 -18.89
CA LYS A 376 0.11 3.36 -19.07
C LYS A 376 0.59 2.43 -17.96
N LEU A 377 1.27 1.34 -18.32
CA LEU A 377 2.07 0.56 -17.38
C LEU A 377 3.50 1.11 -17.39
N TYR A 378 3.88 1.74 -16.29
CA TYR A 378 5.21 2.29 -16.09
C TYR A 378 6.16 1.19 -15.62
N ARG A 379 7.28 1.04 -16.33
CA ARG A 379 8.37 0.12 -15.99
C ARG A 379 7.90 -1.27 -15.50
N PRO A 380 6.95 -1.95 -16.18
CA PRO A 380 6.46 -3.26 -15.76
C PRO A 380 7.55 -4.33 -15.64
N PHE A 381 8.74 -4.10 -16.22
CA PHE A 381 9.85 -5.05 -16.19
C PHE A 381 10.93 -4.71 -15.16
N GLN A 382 10.57 -4.10 -14.01
CA GLN A 382 11.50 -3.88 -12.89
C GLN A 382 11.73 -5.12 -12.02
N SER A 383 10.78 -6.06 -12.02
CA SER A 383 10.95 -7.36 -11.35
C SER A 383 10.07 -8.42 -12.02
N GLU A 384 10.40 -9.69 -11.80
CA GLU A 384 9.61 -10.81 -12.33
C GLU A 384 8.16 -10.75 -11.85
N LEU A 385 7.92 -10.28 -10.62
CA LEU A 385 6.58 -10.12 -10.07
C LEU A 385 5.77 -9.07 -10.84
N PHE A 386 6.36 -7.90 -11.12
CA PHE A 386 5.69 -6.84 -11.89
C PHE A 386 5.47 -7.27 -13.34
N ALA A 387 6.46 -7.91 -13.94
CA ALA A 387 6.38 -8.34 -15.33
C ALA A 387 5.29 -9.40 -15.52
N LYS A 388 5.22 -10.36 -14.58
CA LYS A 388 4.17 -11.39 -14.51
C LYS A 388 2.78 -10.78 -14.33
N ARG A 389 2.63 -9.77 -13.44
CA ARG A 389 1.36 -9.04 -13.25
C ARG A 389 0.94 -8.28 -14.51
N ALA A 390 1.85 -7.52 -15.09
CA ALA A 390 1.60 -6.71 -16.29
C ALA A 390 1.22 -7.56 -17.50
N TYR A 391 1.95 -8.66 -17.73
CA TYR A 391 1.64 -9.61 -18.80
C TYR A 391 0.28 -10.29 -18.60
N ARG A 392 0.00 -10.73 -17.37
CA ARG A 392 -1.29 -11.33 -17.02
C ARG A 392 -2.44 -10.35 -17.23
N GLU A 393 -2.30 -9.11 -16.79
CA GLU A 393 -3.31 -8.08 -17.00
C GLU A 393 -3.58 -7.86 -18.50
N LEU A 394 -2.53 -7.73 -19.31
CA LEU A 394 -2.64 -7.64 -20.77
C LEU A 394 -3.42 -8.83 -21.35
N ARG A 395 -3.05 -10.05 -20.95
CA ARG A 395 -3.67 -11.28 -21.47
C ARG A 395 -5.12 -11.45 -21.06
N LEU A 396 -5.46 -11.16 -19.80
CA LEU A 396 -6.84 -11.21 -19.32
C LEU A 396 -7.70 -10.17 -20.03
N LEU A 397 -7.24 -8.92 -20.14
CA LEU A 397 -7.98 -7.87 -20.83
C LEU A 397 -8.15 -8.15 -22.33
N LYS A 398 -7.20 -8.84 -22.96
CA LYS A 398 -7.29 -9.30 -24.34
C LYS A 398 -8.33 -10.42 -24.49
N HIS A 399 -8.45 -11.30 -23.48
CA HIS A 399 -9.38 -12.43 -23.47
C HIS A 399 -10.82 -12.00 -23.23
N MET A 400 -11.04 -11.03 -22.35
CA MET A 400 -12.39 -10.61 -21.95
C MET A 400 -13.11 -9.85 -23.06
N LYS A 401 -14.22 -10.40 -23.55
CA LYS A 401 -15.08 -9.81 -24.58
C LYS A 401 -16.55 -9.88 -24.15
N HIS A 402 -16.95 -8.93 -23.32
CA HIS A 402 -18.31 -8.85 -22.80
C HIS A 402 -18.73 -7.40 -22.56
N GLU A 403 -20.02 -7.09 -22.69
CA GLU A 403 -20.53 -5.73 -22.53
C GLU A 403 -20.32 -5.19 -21.10
N ASN A 404 -20.45 -6.04 -20.08
CA ASN A 404 -20.26 -5.66 -18.67
C ASN A 404 -18.88 -5.95 -18.09
N VAL A 405 -17.90 -6.29 -18.92
CA VAL A 405 -16.52 -6.55 -18.49
C VAL A 405 -15.58 -5.68 -19.31
N ILE A 406 -14.59 -5.07 -18.66
CA ILE A 406 -13.59 -4.28 -19.39
C ILE A 406 -12.69 -5.20 -20.20
N GLY A 407 -12.52 -4.86 -21.48
CA GLY A 407 -11.53 -5.45 -22.37
C GLY A 407 -10.71 -4.35 -23.01
N ILE A 408 -9.62 -4.72 -23.68
CA ILE A 408 -8.78 -3.76 -24.41
C ILE A 408 -9.27 -3.58 -25.85
N LEU A 409 -9.30 -2.33 -26.29
CA LEU A 409 -9.54 -1.93 -27.69
C LEU A 409 -8.25 -1.95 -28.49
N ASP A 410 -7.15 -1.54 -27.85
CA ASP A 410 -5.82 -1.47 -28.47
C ASP A 410 -4.73 -1.62 -27.39
N VAL A 411 -3.52 -1.96 -27.82
CA VAL A 411 -2.33 -1.93 -26.97
C VAL A 411 -1.14 -1.49 -27.81
N PHE A 412 -0.31 -0.60 -27.27
CA PHE A 412 0.86 -0.11 -28.00
C PHE A 412 2.02 0.22 -27.08
N THR A 413 3.20 0.32 -27.68
CA THR A 413 4.40 0.88 -27.05
C THR A 413 5.08 1.83 -28.05
N PRO A 414 5.63 2.97 -27.59
CA PRO A 414 6.43 3.85 -28.44
C PRO A 414 7.78 3.22 -28.81
N ASP A 415 8.20 2.16 -28.12
CA ASP A 415 9.51 1.55 -28.29
C ASP A 415 9.55 0.59 -29.49
N VAL A 416 10.32 0.99 -30.51
CA VAL A 416 10.45 0.25 -31.78
C VAL A 416 11.31 -1.01 -31.71
N THR A 417 12.00 -1.24 -30.60
CA THR A 417 12.90 -2.39 -30.39
C THR A 417 12.74 -2.96 -28.99
N LEU A 418 12.85 -4.28 -28.86
CA LEU A 418 12.79 -4.98 -27.57
C LEU A 418 13.79 -4.45 -26.54
N GLU A 419 15.00 -4.07 -26.96
CA GLU A 419 16.04 -3.53 -26.08
C GLU A 419 15.59 -2.25 -25.36
N LYS A 420 14.84 -1.39 -26.06
CA LYS A 420 14.34 -0.11 -25.53
C LYS A 420 12.98 -0.23 -24.85
N PHE A 421 12.31 -1.37 -24.99
CA PHE A 421 10.96 -1.60 -24.51
C PHE A 421 10.88 -1.49 -22.99
N ASN A 422 10.35 -0.39 -22.48
CA ASN A 422 10.26 -0.18 -21.04
C ASN A 422 8.84 0.07 -20.56
N ASP A 423 7.98 0.64 -21.40
CA ASP A 423 6.60 0.96 -21.06
C ASP A 423 5.64 0.49 -22.16
N PHE A 424 4.40 0.17 -21.79
CA PHE A 424 3.31 -0.02 -22.74
C PHE A 424 2.00 0.57 -22.26
N TYR A 425 1.08 0.72 -23.19
CA TYR A 425 -0.18 1.44 -23.03
C TYR A 425 -1.33 0.54 -23.43
N LEU A 426 -2.27 0.35 -22.51
CA LEU A 426 -3.54 -0.33 -22.75
C LEU A 426 -4.60 0.71 -23.08
N VAL A 427 -5.31 0.52 -24.19
CA VAL A 427 -6.41 1.37 -24.63
C VAL A 427 -7.71 0.64 -24.35
N MET A 428 -8.63 1.27 -23.63
CA MET A 428 -9.88 0.68 -23.15
C MET A 428 -11.07 1.62 -23.44
N PRO A 429 -12.31 1.12 -23.41
CA PRO A 429 -13.49 1.97 -23.46
C PRO A 429 -13.49 3.02 -22.34
N PHE A 430 -13.84 4.27 -22.67
CA PHE A 430 -14.00 5.32 -21.66
C PHE A 430 -15.40 5.25 -21.04
N MET A 431 -15.46 5.03 -19.71
CA MET A 431 -16.72 4.86 -18.97
C MET A 431 -17.14 6.09 -18.16
N GLY A 432 -16.37 7.18 -18.13
CA GLY A 432 -16.77 8.42 -17.44
C GLY A 432 -16.46 8.45 -15.94
N THR A 433 -17.10 7.60 -15.14
CA THR A 433 -16.92 7.56 -13.67
C THR A 433 -16.95 6.14 -13.11
N ASP A 434 -16.67 5.99 -11.82
CA ASP A 434 -16.85 4.76 -11.05
C ASP A 434 -18.07 4.86 -10.11
N LEU A 435 -18.58 3.69 -9.71
CA LEU A 435 -19.75 3.56 -8.84
C LEU A 435 -19.50 4.16 -7.45
N SER A 436 -18.26 4.15 -6.94
CA SER A 436 -17.93 4.78 -5.65
C SER A 436 -18.18 6.29 -5.67
N LYS A 437 -17.84 6.97 -6.76
CA LYS A 437 -18.12 8.40 -6.94
C LYS A 437 -19.61 8.66 -7.07
N ILE A 438 -20.33 7.85 -7.86
CA ILE A 438 -21.79 7.96 -8.02
C ILE A 438 -22.49 7.91 -6.66
N MET A 439 -22.20 6.88 -5.86
CA MET A 439 -22.84 6.66 -4.55
C MET A 439 -22.52 7.74 -3.50
N LYS A 440 -21.45 8.54 -3.70
CA LYS A 440 -21.13 9.68 -2.82
C LYS A 440 -21.92 10.94 -3.15
N HIS A 441 -22.32 11.11 -4.41
CA HIS A 441 -22.95 12.34 -4.89
C HIS A 441 -24.46 12.22 -5.04
N GLU A 442 -24.97 11.02 -5.26
CA GLU A 442 -26.40 10.78 -5.44
C GLU A 442 -26.86 9.49 -4.75
N LYS A 443 -28.13 9.50 -4.33
CA LYS A 443 -28.81 8.29 -3.86
C LYS A 443 -29.44 7.61 -5.08
N LEU A 444 -29.05 6.36 -5.32
CA LEU A 444 -29.56 5.56 -6.44
C LEU A 444 -31.02 5.16 -6.21
N THR A 445 -31.79 5.13 -7.31
CA THR A 445 -33.17 4.61 -7.32
C THR A 445 -33.15 3.08 -7.36
N GLU A 446 -34.25 2.45 -6.95
CA GLU A 446 -34.38 0.98 -6.96
C GLU A 446 -34.13 0.40 -8.36
N ASP A 447 -34.70 1.00 -9.41
CA ASP A 447 -34.53 0.53 -10.80
C ASP A 447 -33.06 0.60 -11.25
N ARG A 448 -32.33 1.67 -10.86
CA ARG A 448 -30.89 1.79 -11.15
C ARG A 448 -30.09 0.76 -10.37
N ILE A 449 -30.44 0.50 -9.10
CA ILE A 449 -29.78 -0.54 -8.29
C ILE A 449 -30.00 -1.91 -8.93
N GLN A 450 -31.25 -2.24 -9.28
CA GLN A 450 -31.60 -3.50 -9.95
C GLN A 450 -30.81 -3.68 -11.24
N PHE A 451 -30.75 -2.66 -12.09
CA PHE A 451 -30.05 -2.71 -13.37
C PHE A 451 -28.53 -2.83 -13.22
N LEU A 452 -27.92 -2.09 -12.28
CA LEU A 452 -26.48 -2.20 -12.02
C LEU A 452 -26.10 -3.57 -11.42
N VAL A 453 -26.92 -4.12 -10.52
CA VAL A 453 -26.67 -5.47 -9.96
C VAL A 453 -26.84 -6.55 -11.01
N TYR A 454 -27.84 -6.42 -11.89
CA TYR A 454 -28.01 -7.33 -13.02
C TYR A 454 -26.76 -7.34 -13.92
N GLN A 455 -26.27 -6.17 -14.33
CA GLN A 455 -25.06 -6.05 -15.15
C GLN A 455 -23.80 -6.60 -14.44
N MET A 456 -23.65 -6.38 -13.13
CA MET A 456 -22.56 -6.98 -12.34
C MET A 456 -22.63 -8.51 -12.38
N LEU A 457 -23.80 -9.10 -12.16
CA LEU A 457 -23.97 -10.56 -12.15
C LEU A 457 -23.82 -11.15 -13.55
N LYS A 458 -24.31 -10.50 -14.60
CA LYS A 458 -24.14 -10.88 -16.01
C LYS A 458 -22.65 -10.91 -16.38
N GLY A 459 -21.91 -9.85 -16.04
CA GLY A 459 -20.46 -9.81 -16.22
C GLY A 459 -19.70 -10.88 -15.42
N LEU A 460 -20.12 -11.16 -14.17
CA LEU A 460 -19.50 -12.21 -13.38
C LEU A 460 -19.78 -13.62 -13.88
N LYS A 461 -21.00 -13.89 -14.38
CA LYS A 461 -21.30 -15.16 -15.05
C LYS A 461 -20.32 -15.42 -16.19
N TYR A 462 -20.07 -14.40 -17.01
CA TYR A 462 -19.08 -14.46 -18.09
C TYR A 462 -17.66 -14.73 -17.55
N ILE A 463 -17.17 -13.94 -16.59
CA ILE A 463 -15.84 -14.11 -15.99
C ILE A 463 -15.68 -15.51 -15.38
N HIS A 464 -16.68 -15.97 -14.61
CA HIS A 464 -16.67 -17.27 -13.95
C HIS A 464 -16.69 -18.44 -14.95
N SER A 465 -17.42 -18.31 -16.07
CA SER A 465 -17.42 -19.33 -17.15
C SER A 465 -16.04 -19.50 -17.80
N SER A 466 -15.19 -18.47 -17.78
CA SER A 466 -13.79 -18.55 -18.24
C SER A 466 -12.85 -19.25 -17.25
N GLY A 467 -13.32 -19.59 -16.04
CA GLY A 467 -12.50 -20.18 -14.96
C GLY A 467 -11.79 -19.14 -14.07
N ILE A 468 -12.09 -17.86 -14.23
CA ILE A 468 -11.47 -16.75 -13.50
C ILE A 468 -12.33 -16.31 -12.33
N ILE A 469 -11.70 -15.99 -11.19
CA ILE A 469 -12.33 -15.32 -10.05
C ILE A 469 -11.75 -13.91 -9.94
N HIS A 470 -12.60 -12.89 -9.79
CA HIS A 470 -12.18 -11.48 -9.78
C HIS A 470 -11.45 -11.09 -8.49
N ARG A 471 -11.99 -11.48 -7.33
CA ARG A 471 -11.42 -11.33 -5.97
C ARG A 471 -11.27 -9.90 -5.42
N ASP A 472 -11.30 -8.86 -6.25
CA ASP A 472 -11.26 -7.44 -5.82
C ASP A 472 -12.48 -6.61 -6.26
N LEU A 473 -13.68 -7.16 -6.15
CA LEU A 473 -14.89 -6.39 -6.43
C LEU A 473 -15.17 -5.38 -5.31
N LYS A 474 -15.18 -4.10 -5.69
CA LYS A 474 -15.52 -2.95 -4.85
C LYS A 474 -16.11 -1.84 -5.73
N PRO A 475 -16.85 -0.87 -5.18
CA PRO A 475 -17.47 0.20 -5.99
C PRO A 475 -16.47 1.01 -6.85
N GLY A 476 -15.20 1.09 -6.44
CA GLY A 476 -14.14 1.75 -7.23
C GLY A 476 -13.72 0.98 -8.49
N ASN A 477 -13.96 -0.33 -8.55
CA ASN A 477 -13.61 -1.20 -9.68
C ASN A 477 -14.83 -1.47 -10.58
N LEU A 478 -15.87 -0.65 -10.47
CA LEU A 478 -17.09 -0.75 -11.27
C LEU A 478 -17.29 0.58 -11.98
N ALA A 479 -16.97 0.62 -13.27
CA ALA A 479 -17.13 1.83 -14.07
C ALA A 479 -18.56 1.92 -14.59
N VAL A 480 -19.13 3.13 -14.57
CA VAL A 480 -20.50 3.39 -15.00
C VAL A 480 -20.54 4.66 -15.84
N ASN A 481 -21.12 4.58 -17.03
CA ASN A 481 -21.28 5.73 -17.93
C ASN A 481 -22.64 6.46 -17.73
N GLU A 482 -22.86 7.50 -18.53
CA GLU A 482 -24.05 8.36 -18.45
C GLU A 482 -25.35 7.58 -18.78
N ASP A 483 -25.25 6.52 -19.57
CA ASP A 483 -26.35 5.62 -19.96
C ASP A 483 -26.61 4.51 -18.92
N CYS A 484 -25.94 4.56 -17.76
CA CYS A 484 -25.97 3.53 -16.72
C CYS A 484 -25.47 2.15 -17.16
N GLU A 485 -24.64 2.09 -18.20
CA GLU A 485 -23.92 0.86 -18.56
C GLU A 485 -22.74 0.67 -17.60
N LEU A 486 -22.61 -0.53 -17.06
CA LEU A 486 -21.58 -0.90 -16.11
C LEU A 486 -20.53 -1.79 -16.77
N LYS A 487 -19.25 -1.53 -16.50
CA LYS A 487 -18.15 -2.45 -16.77
C LYS A 487 -17.36 -2.77 -15.50
N ILE A 488 -17.16 -4.06 -15.25
CA ILE A 488 -16.25 -4.56 -14.22
C ILE A 488 -14.81 -4.26 -14.67
N LEU A 489 -14.05 -3.58 -13.82
CA LEU A 489 -12.67 -3.18 -14.04
C LEU A 489 -11.68 -4.01 -13.22
N ASP A 490 -10.39 -3.90 -13.58
CA ASP A 490 -9.23 -4.28 -12.76
C ASP A 490 -9.12 -5.77 -12.39
N PHE A 491 -8.42 -6.51 -13.26
CA PHE A 491 -8.09 -7.93 -13.09
C PHE A 491 -6.75 -8.17 -12.37
N GLY A 492 -6.14 -7.15 -11.75
CA GLY A 492 -4.79 -7.26 -11.15
C GLY A 492 -4.65 -8.35 -10.08
N LEU A 493 -5.75 -8.71 -9.41
CA LEU A 493 -5.82 -9.82 -8.44
C LEU A 493 -6.57 -11.06 -8.93
N ALA A 494 -7.04 -11.06 -10.18
CA ALA A 494 -7.78 -12.16 -10.73
C ALA A 494 -6.90 -13.41 -10.88
N ARG A 495 -7.43 -14.58 -10.52
CA ARG A 495 -6.74 -15.87 -10.60
C ARG A 495 -7.70 -17.02 -10.88
N HIS A 496 -7.15 -18.15 -11.30
CA HIS A 496 -7.86 -19.43 -11.40
C HIS A 496 -8.36 -19.91 -10.02
N THR A 497 -9.30 -20.86 -10.01
CA THR A 497 -10.00 -21.36 -8.81
C THR A 497 -9.08 -21.94 -7.73
N ASP A 498 -7.86 -22.38 -8.07
CA ASP A 498 -7.02 -23.22 -7.18
C ASP A 498 -5.80 -22.49 -6.59
N SER A 499 -5.57 -21.21 -6.92
CA SER A 499 -4.33 -20.51 -6.57
C SER A 499 -4.44 -19.73 -5.25
N GLU A 500 -3.66 -20.11 -4.22
CA GLU A 500 -3.59 -19.45 -2.89
C GLU A 500 -3.43 -17.92 -2.97
N MET A 501 -3.95 -17.21 -1.95
CA MET A 501 -3.99 -15.75 -1.90
C MET A 501 -2.80 -15.19 -1.11
N THR A 502 -2.19 -14.12 -1.62
CA THR A 502 -1.31 -13.25 -0.85
C THR A 502 -2.19 -12.28 -0.04
N GLY A 503 -2.26 -12.46 1.29
CA GLY A 503 -3.31 -11.93 2.18
C GLY A 503 -3.41 -10.42 2.42
N TYR A 504 -3.00 -9.55 1.49
CA TYR A 504 -3.19 -8.09 1.60
C TYR A 504 -4.09 -7.55 0.48
N VAL A 505 -4.32 -6.23 0.41
CA VAL A 505 -4.94 -5.43 -0.68
C VAL A 505 -6.35 -4.80 -0.40
N VAL A 506 -6.35 -3.52 -0.01
CA VAL A 506 -7.50 -2.56 0.00
C VAL A 506 -8.68 -2.84 0.97
N THR A 507 -9.64 -1.90 0.97
CA THR A 507 -10.94 -1.85 1.66
C THR A 507 -11.59 -3.23 1.82
N ARG A 508 -11.34 -3.84 2.98
CA ARG A 508 -11.83 -5.17 3.38
C ARG A 508 -13.35 -5.31 3.48
N TRP A 509 -14.09 -4.21 3.35
CA TRP A 509 -15.53 -4.12 3.60
C TRP A 509 -16.37 -5.03 2.70
N TYR A 510 -15.87 -5.35 1.50
CA TYR A 510 -16.54 -6.20 0.50
C TYR A 510 -15.98 -7.62 0.43
N ARG A 511 -14.97 -7.97 1.24
CA ARG A 511 -14.33 -9.29 1.20
C ARG A 511 -15.20 -10.34 1.87
N ALA A 512 -15.28 -11.51 1.24
CA ALA A 512 -15.96 -12.68 1.80
C ALA A 512 -15.25 -13.18 3.07
N PRO A 513 -15.97 -13.77 4.04
CA PRO A 513 -15.39 -14.26 5.29
C PRO A 513 -14.29 -15.31 5.06
N GLU A 514 -14.44 -16.21 4.09
CA GLU A 514 -13.44 -17.21 3.74
C GLU A 514 -12.15 -16.60 3.14
N VAL A 515 -12.24 -15.44 2.50
CA VAL A 515 -11.10 -14.67 1.96
C VAL A 515 -10.31 -14.00 3.09
N ILE A 516 -11.01 -13.39 4.05
CA ILE A 516 -10.41 -12.71 5.22
C ILE A 516 -9.58 -13.68 6.05
N LEU A 517 -10.01 -14.93 6.07
CA LEU A 517 -9.57 -15.92 7.01
C LEU A 517 -8.53 -16.89 6.42
N ASN A 518 -8.51 -17.09 5.09
CA ASN A 518 -7.65 -18.07 4.43
C ASN A 518 -7.79 -19.49 5.03
N TRP A 519 -9.03 -19.88 5.38
CA TRP A 519 -9.34 -21.10 6.14
C TRP A 519 -10.05 -22.20 5.33
N MET A 520 -10.35 -21.95 4.05
CA MET A 520 -11.04 -22.86 3.13
C MET A 520 -10.56 -22.64 1.68
N HIS A 521 -10.70 -23.68 0.83
CA HIS A 521 -10.74 -23.47 -0.61
C HIS A 521 -11.94 -22.59 -0.94
N TYR A 522 -11.68 -21.44 -1.53
CA TYR A 522 -12.72 -20.50 -1.92
C TYR A 522 -13.10 -20.74 -3.38
N THR A 523 -14.34 -20.44 -3.72
CA THR A 523 -14.88 -20.63 -5.07
C THR A 523 -15.23 -19.27 -5.67
N GLN A 524 -15.77 -19.27 -6.89
CA GLN A 524 -16.28 -18.08 -7.55
C GLN A 524 -17.34 -17.30 -6.74
N THR A 525 -17.93 -17.91 -5.70
CA THR A 525 -18.96 -17.27 -4.87
C THR A 525 -18.39 -16.18 -3.94
N VAL A 526 -17.07 -16.01 -3.84
CA VAL A 526 -16.46 -14.85 -3.15
C VAL A 526 -16.84 -13.53 -3.81
N ASP A 527 -16.93 -13.51 -5.15
CA ASP A 527 -17.32 -12.32 -5.89
C ASP A 527 -18.80 -11.99 -5.65
N ILE A 528 -19.63 -13.02 -5.46
CA ILE A 528 -21.07 -12.87 -5.15
C ILE A 528 -21.27 -12.23 -3.78
N TRP A 529 -20.43 -12.56 -2.79
CA TRP A 529 -20.45 -11.87 -1.50
C TRP A 529 -20.15 -10.38 -1.67
N SER A 530 -19.13 -10.04 -2.47
CA SER A 530 -18.76 -8.65 -2.76
C SER A 530 -19.91 -7.90 -3.43
N VAL A 531 -20.57 -8.48 -4.43
CA VAL A 531 -21.78 -7.91 -5.05
C VAL A 531 -22.89 -7.69 -4.01
N GLY A 532 -23.12 -8.65 -3.11
CA GLY A 532 -24.08 -8.49 -2.01
C GLY A 532 -23.75 -7.30 -1.10
N CYS A 533 -22.48 -7.10 -0.76
CA CYS A 533 -22.02 -5.95 0.03
C CYS A 533 -22.23 -4.63 -0.72
N ILE A 534 -21.91 -4.58 -2.00
CA ILE A 534 -22.07 -3.40 -2.87
C ILE A 534 -23.54 -3.05 -3.04
N MET A 535 -24.41 -4.04 -3.29
CA MET A 535 -25.85 -3.85 -3.39
C MET A 535 -26.45 -3.31 -2.08
N ALA A 536 -26.06 -3.84 -0.93
CA ALA A 536 -26.50 -3.31 0.36
C ALA A 536 -26.02 -1.88 0.61
N GLU A 537 -24.81 -1.53 0.15
CA GLU A 537 -24.30 -0.16 0.22
C GLU A 537 -25.08 0.79 -0.70
N MET A 538 -25.40 0.39 -1.92
CA MET A 538 -26.23 1.19 -2.83
C MET A 538 -27.61 1.51 -2.23
N ILE A 539 -28.23 0.54 -1.55
CA ILE A 539 -29.53 0.70 -0.90
C ILE A 539 -29.45 1.65 0.31
N THR A 540 -28.39 1.51 1.12
CA THR A 540 -28.30 2.20 2.43
C THR A 540 -27.47 3.49 2.41
N GLY A 541 -26.69 3.72 1.35
CA GLY A 541 -25.73 4.82 1.22
C GLY A 541 -24.48 4.67 2.11
N ARG A 542 -24.28 3.51 2.75
CA ARG A 542 -23.12 3.26 3.62
C ARG A 542 -22.71 1.79 3.60
N PRO A 543 -21.40 1.48 3.73
CA PRO A 543 -20.94 0.10 3.69
C PRO A 543 -21.64 -0.78 4.73
N LEU A 544 -22.08 -1.98 4.33
CA LEU A 544 -22.78 -2.90 5.22
C LEU A 544 -21.89 -3.42 6.35
N PHE A 545 -20.64 -3.76 6.03
CA PHE A 545 -19.63 -4.27 6.96
C PHE A 545 -18.40 -3.37 6.95
N LYS A 546 -18.23 -2.55 8.00
CA LYS A 546 -17.16 -1.55 8.06
C LYS A 546 -16.12 -1.87 9.13
N GLY A 547 -15.30 -2.90 8.89
CA GLY A 547 -14.22 -3.30 9.78
C GLY A 547 -12.95 -2.46 9.65
N ASN A 548 -12.31 -2.18 10.78
CA ASN A 548 -11.04 -1.44 10.87
C ASN A 548 -9.81 -2.34 10.63
N ASP A 549 -9.93 -3.64 10.89
CA ASP A 549 -8.95 -4.70 10.61
C ASP A 549 -9.65 -6.02 10.23
N HIS A 550 -8.92 -7.12 10.02
CA HIS A 550 -9.49 -8.40 9.60
C HIS A 550 -10.41 -9.05 10.67
N LEU A 551 -10.05 -8.94 11.95
CA LEU A 551 -10.84 -9.51 13.05
C LEU A 551 -12.08 -8.66 13.33
N ASP A 552 -11.94 -7.34 13.25
CA ASP A 552 -13.04 -6.40 13.35
C ASP A 552 -14.00 -6.56 12.17
N GLN A 553 -13.50 -6.72 10.94
CA GLN A 553 -14.33 -7.01 9.77
C GLN A 553 -15.16 -8.28 9.96
N LEU A 554 -14.55 -9.35 10.45
CA LEU A 554 -15.26 -10.59 10.74
C LEU A 554 -16.31 -10.42 11.84
N THR A 555 -15.98 -9.61 12.86
CA THR A 555 -16.93 -9.24 13.92
C THR A 555 -18.12 -8.47 13.37
N GLU A 556 -17.89 -7.48 12.49
CA GLU A 556 -18.95 -6.73 11.80
C GLU A 556 -19.84 -7.63 10.93
N ILE A 557 -19.24 -8.60 10.23
CA ILE A 557 -19.99 -9.60 9.48
C ILE A 557 -20.91 -10.41 10.41
N MET A 558 -20.34 -11.01 11.46
CA MET A 558 -21.09 -11.87 12.39
C MET A 558 -22.17 -11.13 13.19
N LYS A 559 -22.04 -9.81 13.40
CA LYS A 559 -23.09 -8.98 14.01
C LYS A 559 -24.40 -8.98 13.21
N ILE A 560 -24.36 -9.29 11.92
CA ILE A 560 -25.51 -9.33 11.03
C ILE A 560 -25.83 -10.77 10.61
N THR A 561 -24.84 -11.53 10.14
CA THR A 561 -25.05 -12.90 9.65
C THR A 561 -25.26 -13.92 10.77
N GLY A 562 -24.94 -13.56 12.02
CA GLY A 562 -24.89 -14.46 13.15
C GLY A 562 -23.57 -15.25 13.21
N THR A 563 -23.33 -15.88 14.36
CA THR A 563 -22.18 -16.78 14.56
C THR A 563 -22.41 -18.09 13.79
N PRO A 564 -21.38 -18.64 13.10
CA PRO A 564 -21.55 -19.88 12.34
C PRO A 564 -21.99 -21.07 13.20
N THR A 565 -22.74 -22.00 12.60
CA THR A 565 -23.14 -23.24 13.25
C THR A 565 -21.95 -24.18 13.47
N GLN A 566 -22.11 -25.16 14.37
CA GLN A 566 -21.06 -26.12 14.68
C GLN A 566 -20.64 -26.94 13.45
N ASP A 567 -21.58 -27.25 12.56
CA ASP A 567 -21.31 -27.94 11.28
C ASP A 567 -20.40 -27.12 10.37
N PHE A 568 -20.62 -25.81 10.27
CA PHE A 568 -19.73 -24.93 9.50
C PHE A 568 -18.34 -24.85 10.12
N VAL A 569 -18.25 -24.76 11.46
CA VAL A 569 -16.96 -24.73 12.17
C VAL A 569 -16.14 -26.01 11.92
N GLN A 570 -16.79 -27.15 11.72
CA GLN A 570 -16.09 -28.40 11.39
C GLN A 570 -15.46 -28.38 10.00
N LYS A 571 -16.08 -27.71 9.02
CA LYS A 571 -15.57 -27.58 7.65
C LYS A 571 -14.32 -26.70 7.53
N LEU A 572 -14.02 -25.86 8.52
CA LEU A 572 -12.82 -25.01 8.50
C LEU A 572 -11.55 -25.88 8.48
N GLN A 573 -10.56 -25.52 7.68
CA GLN A 573 -9.30 -26.29 7.61
C GLN A 573 -8.32 -25.89 8.72
N SER A 574 -8.27 -24.61 9.09
CA SER A 574 -7.37 -24.11 10.13
C SER A 574 -7.86 -24.43 11.56
N GLN A 575 -6.95 -24.80 12.44
CA GLN A 575 -7.27 -25.04 13.86
C GLN A 575 -7.42 -23.71 14.63
N ASP A 576 -6.62 -22.71 14.29
CA ASP A 576 -6.69 -21.37 14.88
C ASP A 576 -8.05 -20.72 14.59
N ALA A 577 -8.56 -20.94 13.38
CA ALA A 577 -9.90 -20.59 12.95
C ALA A 577 -11.00 -21.10 13.88
N LYS A 578 -10.96 -22.42 14.10
CA LYS A 578 -11.93 -23.13 14.91
C LYS A 578 -11.91 -22.60 16.33
N ASN A 579 -10.72 -22.34 16.86
CA ASN A 579 -10.54 -21.80 18.21
C ASN A 579 -11.08 -20.37 18.31
N TYR A 580 -10.78 -19.51 17.32
CA TYR A 580 -11.27 -18.15 17.26
C TYR A 580 -12.81 -18.09 17.22
N ILE A 581 -13.44 -18.81 16.30
CA ILE A 581 -14.92 -18.80 16.19
C ILE A 581 -15.57 -19.37 17.45
N LYS A 582 -15.00 -20.42 18.05
CA LYS A 582 -15.48 -20.96 19.34
C LYS A 582 -15.35 -19.96 20.50
N SER A 583 -14.40 -19.04 20.43
CA SER A 583 -14.20 -18.02 21.46
C SER A 583 -15.17 -16.84 21.34
N LEU A 584 -15.81 -16.66 20.18
CA LEU A 584 -16.72 -15.55 19.94
C LEU A 584 -18.05 -15.74 20.67
N PRO A 585 -18.68 -14.64 21.14
CA PRO A 585 -20.05 -14.68 21.66
C PRO A 585 -21.01 -15.22 20.60
N LYS A 586 -21.97 -16.06 21.02
CA LYS A 586 -23.04 -16.52 20.12
C LYS A 586 -23.98 -15.36 19.81
N VAL A 587 -24.04 -14.97 18.54
CA VAL A 587 -24.90 -13.93 17.99
C VAL A 587 -25.90 -14.57 17.04
N GLN A 588 -27.19 -14.21 17.18
CA GLN A 588 -28.22 -14.65 16.24
C GLN A 588 -28.18 -13.82 14.95
N LYS A 589 -28.46 -14.46 13.81
CA LYS A 589 -28.62 -13.77 12.53
C LYS A 589 -29.71 -12.69 12.67
N LYS A 590 -29.41 -11.48 12.23
CA LYS A 590 -30.38 -10.39 12.14
C LYS A 590 -31.26 -10.59 10.91
N ASP A 591 -32.52 -10.19 11.03
CA ASP A 591 -33.42 -10.09 9.89
C ASP A 591 -32.96 -8.97 8.95
N PHE A 592 -32.61 -9.30 7.71
CA PHE A 592 -32.16 -8.32 6.72
C PHE A 592 -33.24 -7.28 6.39
N ALA A 593 -34.52 -7.65 6.43
CA ALA A 593 -35.61 -6.70 6.21
C ALA A 593 -35.65 -5.60 7.28
N SER A 594 -35.24 -5.93 8.52
CA SER A 594 -35.13 -4.95 9.61
C SER A 594 -33.96 -3.97 9.42
N ILE A 595 -32.87 -4.43 8.77
CA ILE A 595 -31.68 -3.61 8.47
C ILE A 595 -31.95 -2.72 7.25
N LEU A 596 -32.62 -3.28 6.25
CA LEU A 596 -32.91 -2.68 4.95
C LEU A 596 -34.38 -2.23 4.87
N LYS A 597 -34.82 -1.46 5.86
CA LYS A 597 -36.25 -1.16 6.12
C LYS A 597 -37.05 -0.62 4.93
N TYR A 598 -36.39 0.02 3.97
CA TYR A 598 -37.02 0.65 2.81
C TYR A 598 -36.69 -0.04 1.48
N ALA A 599 -36.01 -1.19 1.52
CA ALA A 599 -35.64 -1.93 0.33
C ALA A 599 -36.79 -2.79 -0.19
N ASN A 600 -36.77 -3.07 -1.49
CA ASN A 600 -37.68 -4.02 -2.11
C ASN A 600 -37.56 -5.41 -1.43
N PRO A 601 -38.66 -6.08 -1.05
CA PRO A 601 -38.61 -7.42 -0.44
C PRO A 601 -37.84 -8.46 -1.28
N LEU A 602 -37.91 -8.36 -2.62
CA LEU A 602 -37.15 -9.22 -3.53
C LEU A 602 -35.65 -8.91 -3.50
N ALA A 603 -35.27 -7.63 -3.37
CA ALA A 603 -33.88 -7.21 -3.18
C ALA A 603 -33.30 -7.75 -1.87
N VAL A 604 -34.08 -7.67 -0.79
CA VAL A 604 -33.73 -8.24 0.52
C VAL A 604 -33.55 -9.76 0.40
N ASN A 605 -34.47 -10.47 -0.25
CA ASN A 605 -34.37 -11.92 -0.42
C ASN A 605 -33.13 -12.33 -1.24
N LEU A 606 -32.80 -11.57 -2.29
CA LEU A 606 -31.58 -11.80 -3.06
C LEU A 606 -30.32 -11.59 -2.21
N LEU A 607 -30.27 -10.51 -1.41
CA LEU A 607 -29.16 -10.25 -0.49
C LEU A 607 -28.97 -11.37 0.53
N GLU A 608 -30.04 -11.97 1.04
CA GLU A 608 -29.94 -13.12 1.95
C GLU A 608 -29.31 -14.36 1.31
N LYS A 609 -29.44 -14.52 -0.01
CA LYS A 609 -28.83 -15.62 -0.78
C LYS A 609 -27.37 -15.33 -1.15
N MET A 610 -27.01 -14.06 -1.35
CA MET A 610 -25.63 -13.64 -1.63
C MET A 610 -24.76 -13.56 -0.38
N LEU A 611 -25.31 -13.14 0.77
CA LEU A 611 -24.57 -12.93 2.02
C LEU A 611 -24.64 -14.14 2.96
N VAL A 612 -24.42 -15.32 2.39
CA VAL A 612 -24.35 -16.60 3.12
C VAL A 612 -22.91 -16.90 3.52
N LEU A 613 -22.69 -17.21 4.81
CA LEU A 613 -21.36 -17.54 5.34
C LEU A 613 -20.76 -18.81 4.73
N ASP A 614 -21.60 -19.82 4.47
CA ASP A 614 -21.18 -21.07 3.82
C ASP A 614 -21.08 -20.87 2.31
N ALA A 615 -19.85 -20.76 1.80
CA ALA A 615 -19.56 -20.49 0.39
C ALA A 615 -20.13 -21.54 -0.57
N GLU A 616 -20.30 -22.79 -0.11
CA GLU A 616 -20.91 -23.90 -0.88
C GLU A 616 -22.43 -23.78 -0.98
N LYS A 617 -23.06 -23.04 -0.06
CA LYS A 617 -24.51 -22.78 -0.07
C LYS A 617 -24.85 -21.40 -0.63
N ARG A 618 -23.84 -20.57 -0.87
CA ARG A 618 -23.99 -19.24 -1.44
C ARG A 618 -24.33 -19.38 -2.91
N VAL A 619 -25.29 -18.57 -3.36
CA VAL A 619 -25.74 -18.57 -4.75
C VAL A 619 -24.60 -18.22 -5.71
N THR A 620 -24.61 -18.80 -6.91
CA THR A 620 -23.71 -18.43 -8.01
C THR A 620 -24.26 -17.25 -8.82
N ALA A 621 -23.46 -16.67 -9.73
CA ALA A 621 -23.93 -15.59 -10.62
C ALA A 621 -25.13 -16.05 -11.46
N ALA A 622 -25.06 -17.24 -12.05
CA ALA A 622 -26.13 -17.81 -12.87
C ALA A 622 -27.43 -18.04 -12.07
N GLU A 623 -27.33 -18.61 -10.87
CA GLU A 623 -28.51 -18.80 -10.01
C GLU A 623 -29.09 -17.48 -9.49
N ALA A 624 -28.24 -16.45 -9.29
CA ALA A 624 -28.68 -15.13 -8.86
C ALA A 624 -29.42 -14.37 -9.97
N LEU A 625 -29.00 -14.50 -11.23
CA LEU A 625 -29.68 -13.91 -12.40
C LEU A 625 -31.09 -14.47 -12.58
N MET A 626 -31.31 -15.75 -12.27
CA MET A 626 -32.63 -16.39 -12.28
C MET A 626 -33.58 -15.92 -11.15
N HIS A 627 -33.14 -15.02 -10.27
CA HIS A 627 -33.95 -14.56 -9.16
C HIS A 627 -35.14 -13.71 -9.64
N PRO A 628 -36.35 -13.81 -9.03
CA PRO A 628 -37.50 -12.96 -9.39
C PRO A 628 -37.25 -11.45 -9.27
N TYR A 629 -36.17 -11.05 -8.61
CA TYR A 629 -35.75 -9.66 -8.56
C TYR A 629 -35.34 -9.12 -9.94
N PHE A 630 -34.90 -9.96 -10.88
CA PHE A 630 -34.48 -9.53 -12.21
C PHE A 630 -35.49 -9.86 -13.31
N GLU A 631 -36.60 -10.53 -13.01
CA GLU A 631 -37.63 -10.91 -13.99
C GLU A 631 -38.05 -9.79 -14.96
N PRO A 632 -38.16 -8.51 -14.56
CA PRO A 632 -38.52 -7.42 -15.49
C PRO A 632 -37.45 -7.05 -16.52
N ILE A 633 -36.18 -7.40 -16.28
CA ILE A 633 -35.02 -6.96 -17.09
C ILE A 633 -34.11 -8.10 -17.54
N HIS A 634 -34.41 -9.34 -17.14
CA HIS A 634 -33.58 -10.50 -17.42
C HIS A 634 -33.79 -10.98 -18.86
N ASP A 635 -32.68 -11.02 -19.61
CA ASP A 635 -32.64 -11.53 -20.97
C ASP A 635 -31.56 -12.62 -21.10
N PRO A 636 -31.96 -13.90 -21.06
CA PRO A 636 -31.03 -15.02 -21.18
C PRO A 636 -30.29 -15.10 -22.52
N GLU A 637 -30.83 -14.51 -23.60
CA GLU A 637 -30.21 -14.59 -24.94
C GLU A 637 -28.93 -13.76 -25.02
N GLU A 638 -28.82 -12.72 -24.20
CA GLU A 638 -27.63 -11.87 -24.11
C GLU A 638 -26.56 -12.42 -23.15
N GLU A 639 -26.86 -13.49 -22.40
CA GLU A 639 -25.94 -14.07 -21.41
C GLU A 639 -24.96 -15.07 -22.05
N ILE A 640 -23.95 -14.55 -22.75
CA ILE A 640 -22.90 -15.34 -23.38
C ILE A 640 -21.93 -15.99 -22.38
N GLU A 641 -21.38 -17.14 -22.73
CA GLU A 641 -20.29 -17.79 -22.00
C GLU A 641 -18.94 -17.50 -22.66
N ALA A 642 -17.90 -17.39 -21.84
CA ALA A 642 -16.53 -17.17 -22.29
C ALA A 642 -15.85 -18.50 -22.62
N GLU A 643 -14.91 -18.47 -23.56
CA GLU A 643 -13.93 -19.55 -23.67
C GLU A 643 -13.08 -19.62 -22.40
N LYS A 644 -12.63 -20.82 -22.03
CA LYS A 644 -11.74 -21.00 -20.89
C LYS A 644 -10.44 -20.22 -21.09
N TYR A 645 -10.03 -19.50 -20.06
CA TYR A 645 -8.77 -18.77 -20.08
C TYR A 645 -7.60 -19.76 -19.95
N ASP A 646 -6.64 -19.67 -20.86
CA ASP A 646 -5.38 -20.43 -20.79
C ASP A 646 -4.39 -19.73 -19.86
N ASP A 647 -4.27 -20.25 -18.63
CA ASP A 647 -3.42 -19.76 -17.56
C ASP A 647 -2.05 -20.46 -17.48
N THR A 648 -1.72 -21.31 -18.46
CA THR A 648 -0.45 -22.07 -18.46
C THR A 648 0.77 -21.17 -18.33
N PHE A 649 0.70 -19.96 -18.89
CA PHE A 649 1.74 -18.94 -18.78
C PHE A 649 1.70 -18.16 -17.47
N ASP A 650 0.54 -18.02 -16.82
CA ASP A 650 0.36 -17.12 -15.66
C ASP A 650 1.19 -17.53 -14.44
N ASN A 651 1.58 -18.80 -14.35
CA ASN A 651 2.34 -19.37 -13.25
C ASN A 651 3.75 -19.82 -13.63
N MET A 652 4.20 -19.57 -14.87
CA MET A 652 5.57 -19.88 -15.24
C MET A 652 6.56 -19.03 -14.42
N ASP A 653 7.69 -19.63 -14.09
CA ASP A 653 8.85 -18.93 -13.55
C ASP A 653 9.81 -18.66 -14.71
N LEU A 654 9.54 -17.55 -15.41
CA LEU A 654 10.37 -17.07 -16.51
C LEU A 654 11.28 -15.94 -16.01
N PRO A 655 12.53 -15.86 -16.49
CA PRO A 655 13.38 -14.70 -16.27
C PRO A 655 12.74 -13.42 -16.80
N LEU A 656 13.10 -12.29 -16.17
CA LEU A 656 12.60 -10.96 -16.52
C LEU A 656 12.69 -10.61 -18.01
N ASP A 657 13.82 -10.94 -18.65
CA ASP A 657 14.03 -10.70 -20.09
C ASP A 657 13.06 -11.49 -20.98
N GLU A 658 12.69 -12.70 -20.57
CA GLU A 658 11.75 -13.51 -21.31
C GLU A 658 10.32 -13.00 -21.11
N TRP A 659 9.95 -12.56 -19.90
CA TRP A 659 8.69 -11.82 -19.67
C TRP A 659 8.59 -10.57 -20.54
N LYS A 660 9.66 -9.78 -20.61
CA LYS A 660 9.77 -8.59 -21.46
C LYS A 660 9.58 -8.96 -22.93
N ARG A 661 10.25 -10.02 -23.40
CA ARG A 661 10.15 -10.51 -24.78
C ARG A 661 8.75 -10.98 -25.14
N ILE A 662 8.12 -11.82 -24.33
CA ILE A 662 6.79 -12.34 -24.65
C ILE A 662 5.73 -11.24 -24.58
N THR A 663 5.86 -10.29 -23.64
CA THR A 663 4.97 -9.13 -23.55
C THR A 663 5.10 -8.26 -24.79
N TYR A 664 6.34 -7.95 -25.22
CA TYR A 664 6.58 -7.17 -26.43
C TYR A 664 5.99 -7.84 -27.68
N LYS A 665 6.17 -9.16 -27.80
CA LYS A 665 5.60 -9.95 -28.89
C LYS A 665 4.07 -9.95 -28.87
N GLU A 666 3.47 -10.03 -27.67
CA GLU A 666 2.02 -10.01 -27.50
C GLU A 666 1.41 -8.68 -27.96
N ILE A 667 2.09 -7.56 -27.65
CA ILE A 667 1.71 -6.21 -28.07
C ILE A 667 1.80 -6.07 -29.59
N LEU A 668 2.92 -6.48 -30.21
CA LEU A 668 3.09 -6.37 -31.66
C LEU A 668 2.13 -7.26 -32.46
N ASN A 669 1.69 -8.37 -31.88
CA ASN A 669 0.71 -9.28 -32.50
C ASN A 669 -0.74 -8.94 -32.15
N PHE A 670 -0.98 -7.87 -31.39
CA PHE A 670 -2.33 -7.47 -31.07
C PHE A 670 -3.03 -6.90 -32.31
N ASN A 671 -4.14 -7.52 -32.68
CA ASN A 671 -5.00 -7.03 -33.75
C ASN A 671 -6.23 -6.38 -33.11
N PRO A 672 -6.43 -5.05 -33.28
CA PRO A 672 -7.60 -4.36 -32.77
C PRO A 672 -8.90 -5.00 -33.29
N PRO A 673 -9.97 -5.06 -32.47
CA PRO A 673 -11.27 -5.48 -32.95
C PRO A 673 -11.69 -4.61 -34.13
N GLN A 674 -12.06 -5.21 -35.26
CA GLN A 674 -12.64 -4.45 -36.37
C GLN A 674 -13.95 -3.84 -35.88
N THR A 675 -14.04 -2.51 -35.86
CA THR A 675 -15.30 -1.80 -35.61
C THR A 675 -16.30 -2.27 -36.65
N SER A 676 -17.37 -2.95 -36.21
CA SER A 676 -18.48 -3.29 -37.09
C SER A 676 -18.93 -2.01 -37.78
N GLU A 677 -18.86 -2.02 -39.11
CA GLU A 677 -19.37 -0.96 -39.97
C GLU A 677 -20.78 -0.57 -39.49
N SER A 678 -21.00 0.75 -39.46
CA SER A 678 -22.32 1.37 -39.45
C SER A 678 -23.38 0.43 -40.03
N LYS A 679 -24.39 0.07 -39.22
CA LYS A 679 -25.67 -0.39 -39.77
C LYS A 679 -26.14 0.72 -40.70
N GLU A 680 -25.79 0.59 -41.98
CA GLU A 680 -26.36 1.36 -43.05
C GLU A 680 -27.87 1.26 -42.90
N THR A 681 -28.49 2.41 -42.78
CA THR A 681 -29.88 2.64 -43.18
C THR A 681 -30.08 2.02 -44.56
N ALA A 682 -30.65 0.82 -44.59
CA ALA A 682 -31.17 0.20 -45.79
C ALA A 682 -32.71 0.14 -45.68
N VAL A 683 -33.32 1.14 -46.33
CA VAL A 683 -34.73 1.31 -46.75
C VAL A 683 -35.75 1.67 -45.69
#